data_AF-A0A950VIY1-F1
#
_entry.id   AF-A0A950VIY1-F1
#
_cell.length_a   1.000
_cell.length_b   1.000
_cell.length_c   1.000
_cell.angle_alpha   90.00
_cell.angle_beta   90.00
_cell.angle_gamma   90.00
#
_symmetry.space_group_name_H-M   'P 1'
#
loop_
_entity.id
_entity.type
_entity.pdbx_description
1 polymer ?
#
loop_
_entity_poly.entity_id
_entity_poly.type
_entity_poly.pdbx_seq_one_letter_code
_entity_poly.pdbx_strand_id
1 'polypeptide(L)'
;VPHRKCFVINRHLLFQYVEQDDLDLESNRLLPSRVILLARPDSENLANEDRETVLLKYWRRLFHANLHLNLERLIQEGSLSPEDIRDRIEQIGQAEFEEIHLVLDQDHYLFPHADEQAVYIEFAAVFLEMHYFEANLLPVYFPGILDFERIYHLVAQDLDAEALFNQTRLSGAPTPANRPDNSLDESNDYYWRLVRSSERAIRQGNTIRAAITRMRAARVAPASLTQSTRGKAMADLERLTMRLQAALHLSDEEAHEWLKDLPALLEKADQGSRPVEASLLYDLQKVCLDHERDIYTLDLVEWLLSAGKRPIKRPLPSQRLVRITKHLRSAAQRLAMARLSDTDRQHLADLLQTALHRSEDRLRARFRPLLLDALQDAGLQPSTPPERTAFHKIIEEMLDRIVEYGFLTFSDLRDILSRNQLKLPDLGDPQEFARGDQLLRLDRRLSTMLDGVYRPGEIYLRWLERFTALNFGTRIGRTITRYVTIPFGGAFLLTTGLELVMDEFHGPKIPPLTKWTLFAALSLFLFAFVNQGSFRQRIAHGLRLTGRTIRTLFIEVPNRLLHISALQRFLHSWAFQLFSWYLLKPLIVWALLYWWRPDFFRPWLQGLGIFVGLSVVLNTRLGKAALDTLTQGVVNLWDLLRAGLIPGLFRLLVGLFKHIIHLVEYVLFTVDEWLRFRSGDSMLSMVLRTVLGVLWFPVSWVARFYMVVLIEPGINPIKFPVSSLAAKIIYPFGVVLTTFLIQLLRPVMGGFLASVFSVTTVWLLP
;
A
#
# COMPACT_ATOMS: atom_id res chain seq x y z
N VAL A 1 -5.86 13.24 25.45
CA VAL A 1 -6.52 13.29 26.78
C VAL A 1 -5.41 13.59 27.77
N PRO A 2 -5.33 14.84 28.26
CA PRO A 2 -4.46 15.17 29.39
C PRO A 2 -4.90 14.31 30.57
N HIS A 3 -3.96 13.93 31.43
CA HIS A 3 -4.25 13.09 32.57
C HIS A 3 -4.84 11.69 32.23
N ARG A 4 -4.12 10.88 31.43
CA ARG A 4 -4.52 9.49 31.05
C ARG A 4 -4.82 8.52 32.22
N LYS A 5 -4.52 8.91 33.46
CA LYS A 5 -4.64 8.07 34.67
C LYS A 5 -6.00 8.21 35.37
N CYS A 6 -6.64 9.38 35.28
CA CYS A 6 -7.99 9.65 35.77
C CYS A 6 -8.57 10.88 35.08
N PHE A 7 -9.90 10.91 34.87
CA PHE A 7 -10.57 11.97 34.13
C PHE A 7 -11.99 12.20 34.63
N VAL A 8 -12.39 13.46 34.83
CA VAL A 8 -13.76 13.84 35.21
C VAL A 8 -14.53 14.23 33.95
N ILE A 9 -15.67 13.59 33.71
CA ILE A 9 -16.45 13.82 32.48
C ILE A 9 -17.95 13.89 32.75
N ASN A 10 -18.68 14.67 31.94
CA ASN A 10 -20.13 14.65 31.94
C ASN A 10 -20.64 13.32 31.38
N ARG A 11 -21.62 12.71 32.03
CA ARG A 11 -22.24 11.44 31.62
C ARG A 11 -22.75 11.45 30.18
N HIS A 12 -23.35 12.55 29.73
CA HIS A 12 -23.85 12.68 28.35
C HIS A 12 -22.72 12.67 27.33
N LEU A 13 -21.57 13.29 27.67
CA LEU A 13 -20.39 13.29 26.80
C LEU A 13 -19.70 11.93 26.81
N LEU A 14 -19.64 11.25 27.97
CA LEU A 14 -19.08 9.90 28.07
C LEU A 14 -19.78 8.92 27.13
N PHE A 15 -21.12 8.90 27.14
CA PHE A 15 -21.91 8.00 26.29
C PHE A 15 -21.89 8.35 24.79
N GLN A 16 -21.24 9.44 24.37
CA GLN A 16 -20.95 9.67 22.96
C GLN A 16 -19.77 8.84 22.45
N TYR A 17 -18.90 8.37 23.36
CA TYR A 17 -17.64 7.72 23.02
C TYR A 17 -17.52 6.28 23.52
N VAL A 18 -18.33 5.89 24.51
CA VAL A 18 -18.22 4.58 25.20
C VAL A 18 -19.62 4.03 25.45
N GLU A 19 -19.86 2.75 25.14
CA GLU A 19 -21.11 2.07 25.49
C GLU A 19 -21.10 1.65 26.97
N GLN A 20 -22.26 1.50 27.61
CA GLN A 20 -22.32 1.17 29.05
C GLN A 20 -21.65 -0.17 29.38
N ASP A 21 -21.67 -1.12 28.44
CA ASP A 21 -21.04 -2.45 28.58
C ASP A 21 -19.51 -2.39 28.62
N ASP A 22 -18.90 -1.32 28.07
CA ASP A 22 -17.45 -1.11 28.09
C ASP A 22 -16.94 -0.59 29.45
N LEU A 23 -17.85 -0.19 30.37
CA LEU A 23 -17.51 0.41 31.67
C LEU A 23 -17.47 -0.62 32.83
N ASP A 24 -17.69 -1.91 32.55
CA ASP A 24 -17.82 -2.99 33.55
C ASP A 24 -18.81 -2.66 34.68
N LEU A 25 -19.87 -1.92 34.37
CA LEU A 25 -20.93 -1.58 35.30
C LEU A 25 -22.10 -2.55 35.16
N GLU A 26 -22.83 -2.79 36.25
CA GLU A 26 -24.11 -3.49 36.16
C GLU A 26 -25.06 -2.72 35.24
N SER A 27 -25.74 -3.42 34.33
CA SER A 27 -26.57 -2.82 33.26
C SER A 27 -27.69 -1.90 33.78
N ASN A 28 -28.09 -2.04 35.05
CA ASN A 28 -29.14 -1.24 35.68
C ASN A 28 -28.63 -0.05 36.51
N ARG A 29 -27.31 0.18 36.58
CA ARG A 29 -26.74 1.23 37.43
C ARG A 29 -26.84 2.61 36.77
N LEU A 30 -27.67 3.49 37.33
CA LEU A 30 -27.77 4.89 36.90
C LEU A 30 -26.51 5.67 37.35
N LEU A 31 -25.72 6.14 36.38
CA LEU A 31 -24.57 6.99 36.65
C LEU A 31 -25.00 8.43 36.99
N PRO A 32 -24.29 9.13 37.90
CA PRO A 32 -24.51 10.56 38.17
C PRO A 32 -24.18 11.44 36.95
N SER A 33 -24.58 12.71 36.99
CA SER A 33 -24.38 13.67 35.87
C SER A 33 -22.91 13.90 35.52
N ARG A 34 -22.00 13.83 36.50
CA ARG A 34 -20.55 13.81 36.31
C ARG A 34 -19.97 12.54 36.89
N VAL A 35 -19.06 11.93 36.16
CA VAL A 35 -18.43 10.66 36.53
C VAL A 35 -16.91 10.82 36.55
N ILE A 36 -16.29 10.16 37.52
CA ILE A 36 -14.83 10.02 37.60
C ILE A 36 -14.46 8.71 36.91
N LEU A 37 -13.66 8.81 35.85
CA LEU A 37 -13.04 7.67 35.19
C LEU A 37 -11.67 7.46 35.81
N LEU A 38 -11.42 6.26 36.34
CA LEU A 38 -10.09 5.84 36.77
C LEU A 38 -9.55 4.83 35.76
N ALA A 39 -8.33 5.03 35.29
CA ALA A 39 -7.72 4.07 34.37
C ALA A 39 -7.63 2.69 35.02
N ARG A 40 -8.13 1.66 34.32
CA ARG A 40 -8.06 0.26 34.77
C ARG A 40 -6.60 -0.15 35.01
N PRO A 41 -6.29 -0.83 36.12
CA PRO A 41 -4.93 -1.30 36.36
C PRO A 41 -4.64 -2.41 35.35
N ASP A 42 -3.46 -2.35 34.71
CA ASP A 42 -3.02 -3.42 33.82
C ASP A 42 -2.97 -4.74 34.59
N SER A 43 -3.45 -5.83 33.97
CA SER A 43 -3.34 -7.19 34.47
C SER A 43 -1.90 -7.57 34.85
N GLU A 44 -0.89 -7.02 34.15
CA GLU A 44 0.52 -7.18 34.51
C GLU A 44 0.92 -6.40 35.79
N ASN A 45 0.28 -5.26 36.10
CA ASN A 45 0.58 -4.48 37.31
C ASN A 45 -0.07 -5.12 38.55
N LEU A 46 -1.30 -5.63 38.45
CA LEU A 46 -1.99 -6.31 39.56
C LEU A 46 -1.28 -7.59 40.02
N ALA A 47 -0.53 -8.25 39.13
CA ALA A 47 0.21 -9.47 39.46
C ALA A 47 1.57 -9.19 40.14
N ASN A 48 2.09 -7.96 40.04
CA ASN A 48 3.47 -7.61 40.41
C ASN A 48 3.58 -6.53 41.50
N GLU A 49 2.54 -5.72 41.71
CA GLU A 49 2.46 -4.72 42.78
C GLU A 49 1.74 -5.34 44.00
N ASP A 50 2.24 -5.06 45.20
CA ASP A 50 1.57 -5.44 46.44
C ASP A 50 0.25 -4.67 46.60
N ARG A 51 -0.69 -5.28 47.32
CA ARG A 51 -2.05 -4.73 47.49
C ARG A 51 -2.02 -3.31 48.07
N GLU A 52 -1.11 -3.02 48.99
CA GLU A 52 -1.01 -1.73 49.65
C GLU A 52 -0.55 -0.63 48.69
N THR A 53 0.47 -0.90 47.86
CA THR A 53 0.92 0.01 46.80
C THR A 53 -0.17 0.30 45.77
N VAL A 54 -0.92 -0.72 45.35
CA VAL A 54 -2.05 -0.53 44.42
C VAL A 54 -3.13 0.36 45.05
N LEU A 55 -3.50 0.10 46.31
CA LEU A 55 -4.50 0.91 47.01
C LEU A 55 -4.05 2.36 47.19
N LEU A 56 -2.78 2.60 47.55
CA LEU A 56 -2.22 3.94 47.67
C LEU A 56 -2.25 4.70 46.33
N LYS A 57 -1.87 4.03 45.24
CA LYS A 57 -1.87 4.59 43.88
C LYS A 57 -3.27 4.94 43.37
N TYR A 58 -4.27 4.13 43.71
CA TYR A 58 -5.67 4.41 43.33
C TYR A 58 -6.33 5.44 44.25
N TRP A 59 -5.97 5.46 45.54
CA TRP A 59 -6.38 6.54 46.44
C TRP A 59 -5.88 7.89 45.93
N ARG A 60 -4.61 7.99 45.55
CA ARG A 60 -4.01 9.21 44.96
C ARG A 60 -4.80 9.70 43.73
N ARG A 61 -5.11 8.81 42.78
CA ARG A 61 -5.90 9.17 41.57
C ARG A 61 -7.33 9.57 41.91
N LEU A 62 -7.96 8.88 42.87
CA LEU A 62 -9.32 9.19 43.30
C LEU A 62 -9.37 10.55 44.01
N PHE A 63 -8.37 10.84 44.84
CA PHE A 63 -8.21 12.12 45.51
C PHE A 63 -8.06 13.25 44.49
N HIS A 64 -7.12 13.14 43.55
CA HIS A 64 -6.92 14.11 42.48
C HIS A 64 -8.21 14.39 41.69
N ALA A 65 -8.90 13.35 41.25
CA ALA A 65 -10.15 13.52 40.50
C ALA A 65 -11.28 14.16 41.34
N ASN A 66 -11.30 13.93 42.66
CA ASN A 66 -12.26 14.58 43.56
C ASN A 66 -11.94 16.06 43.79
N LEU A 67 -10.66 16.45 43.82
CA LEU A 67 -10.25 17.86 43.85
C LEU A 67 -10.76 18.59 42.61
N HIS A 68 -10.49 18.02 41.42
CA HIS A 68 -10.94 18.57 40.15
C HIS A 68 -12.48 18.67 40.07
N LEU A 69 -13.20 17.62 40.50
CA LEU A 69 -14.66 17.61 40.52
C LEU A 69 -15.25 18.70 41.43
N ASN A 70 -14.65 18.94 42.61
CA ASN A 70 -15.14 19.94 43.55
C ASN A 70 -14.83 21.37 43.11
N LEU A 71 -13.63 21.62 42.57
CA LEU A 71 -13.26 22.94 42.04
C LEU A 71 -14.18 23.35 40.88
N GLU A 72 -14.40 22.44 39.93
CA GLU A 72 -15.32 22.72 38.83
C GLU A 72 -16.78 22.88 39.31
N ARG A 73 -17.17 22.19 40.40
CA ARG A 73 -18.50 22.36 41.00
C ARG A 73 -18.65 23.75 41.61
N LEU A 74 -17.66 24.25 42.33
CA LEU A 74 -17.69 25.61 42.91
C LEU A 74 -17.78 26.70 41.83
N ILE A 75 -17.12 26.48 40.69
CA ILE A 75 -17.21 27.38 39.52
C ILE A 75 -18.62 27.33 38.91
N GLN A 76 -19.19 26.13 38.76
CA GLN A 76 -20.56 25.96 38.23
C GLN A 76 -21.62 26.55 39.17
N GLU A 77 -21.41 26.46 40.48
CA GLU A 77 -22.28 27.04 41.51
C GLU A 77 -22.05 28.55 41.70
N GLY A 78 -21.03 29.14 41.04
CA GLY A 78 -20.67 30.56 41.12
C GLY A 78 -20.02 30.96 42.45
N SER A 79 -19.62 29.98 43.28
CA SER A 79 -18.94 30.19 44.56
C SER A 79 -17.44 30.43 44.40
N LEU A 80 -16.87 30.07 43.24
CA LEU A 80 -15.52 30.44 42.82
C LEU A 80 -15.62 31.15 41.47
N SER A 81 -15.52 32.48 41.48
CA SER A 81 -15.68 33.29 40.26
C SER A 81 -14.37 33.42 39.47
N PRO A 82 -14.42 33.79 38.19
CA PRO A 82 -13.21 34.10 37.41
C PRO A 82 -12.42 35.31 37.93
N GLU A 83 -13.01 36.16 38.77
CA GLU A 83 -12.31 37.26 39.46
C GLU A 83 -11.51 36.70 40.64
N ASP A 84 -12.12 35.82 41.44
CA ASP A 84 -11.43 35.13 42.54
C ASP A 84 -10.21 34.35 42.03
N ILE A 85 -10.34 33.61 40.92
CA ILE A 85 -9.21 32.85 40.33
C ILE A 85 -8.08 33.79 39.89
N ARG A 86 -8.41 34.95 39.30
CA ARG A 86 -7.39 35.95 38.94
C ARG A 86 -6.70 36.52 40.17
N ASP A 87 -7.44 36.79 41.24
CA ASP A 87 -6.88 37.24 42.51
C ASP A 87 -5.96 36.16 43.13
N ARG A 88 -6.30 34.87 42.99
CA ARG A 88 -5.42 33.76 43.40
C ARG A 88 -4.15 33.72 42.57
N ILE A 89 -4.26 33.86 41.24
CA ILE A 89 -3.10 33.89 40.34
C ILE A 89 -2.18 35.08 40.66
N GLU A 90 -2.73 36.26 40.94
CA GLU A 90 -1.95 37.43 41.36
C GLU A 90 -1.26 37.19 42.71
N GLN A 91 -1.94 36.52 43.65
CA GLN A 91 -1.37 36.13 44.94
C GLN A 91 -0.34 35.00 44.85
N ILE A 92 -0.39 34.13 43.84
CA ILE A 92 0.70 33.19 43.52
C ILE A 92 1.88 33.99 42.97
N GLY A 93 1.62 34.93 42.07
CA GLY A 93 2.62 35.75 41.43
C GLY A 93 2.86 35.29 39.99
N GLN A 94 2.98 36.27 39.09
CA GLN A 94 2.97 36.01 37.65
C GLN A 94 4.10 35.10 37.18
N ALA A 95 5.32 35.28 37.71
CA ALA A 95 6.47 34.46 37.34
C ALA A 95 6.32 33.00 37.83
N GLU A 96 5.82 32.81 39.05
CA GLU A 96 5.58 31.49 39.65
C GLU A 96 4.46 30.76 38.90
N PHE A 97 3.41 31.48 38.49
CA PHE A 97 2.30 30.93 37.71
C PHE A 97 2.69 30.56 36.27
N GLU A 98 3.55 31.36 35.61
CA GLU A 98 4.10 31.01 34.29
C GLU A 98 4.96 29.74 34.35
N GLU A 99 5.72 29.55 35.44
CA GLU A 99 6.49 28.32 35.65
C GLU A 99 5.58 27.10 35.89
N ILE A 100 4.56 27.24 36.75
CA ILE A 100 3.54 26.22 36.98
C ILE A 100 2.90 25.78 35.66
N HIS A 101 2.51 26.75 34.82
CA HIS A 101 1.94 26.46 33.51
C HIS A 101 2.89 25.64 32.63
N LEU A 102 4.17 26.00 32.59
CA LEU A 102 5.19 25.32 31.80
C LEU A 102 5.44 23.89 32.29
N VAL A 103 5.48 23.65 33.60
CA VAL A 103 5.63 22.32 34.19
C VAL A 103 4.43 21.43 33.84
N LEU A 104 3.21 21.94 34.02
CA LEU A 104 1.98 21.18 33.75
C LEU A 104 1.80 20.87 32.25
N ASP A 105 2.22 21.77 31.36
CA ASP A 105 2.20 21.53 29.90
C ASP A 105 3.23 20.47 29.48
N GLN A 106 4.47 20.55 30.00
CA GLN A 106 5.53 19.58 29.73
C GLN A 106 5.14 18.15 30.13
N ASP A 107 4.48 17.99 31.27
CA ASP A 107 4.04 16.69 31.77
C ASP A 107 2.67 16.24 31.21
N HIS A 108 2.12 17.02 30.27
CA HIS A 108 0.85 16.74 29.56
C HIS A 108 -0.37 16.63 30.50
N TYR A 109 -0.41 17.49 31.52
CA TYR A 109 -1.55 17.67 32.41
C TYR A 109 -2.61 18.62 31.83
N LEU A 110 -2.23 19.53 30.93
CA LEU A 110 -3.13 20.52 30.33
C LEU A 110 -3.65 20.12 28.94
N PHE A 111 -4.84 20.60 28.57
CA PHE A 111 -5.33 20.55 27.19
C PHE A 111 -4.60 21.59 26.32
N PRO A 112 -4.46 21.36 25.00
CA PRO A 112 -3.93 22.38 24.09
C PRO A 112 -4.75 23.67 24.19
N HIS A 113 -4.10 24.80 24.43
CA HIS A 113 -4.73 26.12 24.64
C HIS A 113 -5.59 26.21 25.91
N ALA A 114 -5.19 25.56 27.00
CA ALA A 114 -5.80 25.75 28.32
C ALA A 114 -5.81 27.24 28.72
N ASP A 115 -6.94 27.70 29.24
CA ASP A 115 -7.07 29.03 29.82
C ASP A 115 -6.54 29.07 31.26
N GLU A 116 -6.31 30.27 31.80
CA GLU A 116 -5.77 30.45 33.15
C GLU A 116 -6.60 29.72 34.23
N GLN A 117 -7.92 29.63 34.03
CA GLN A 117 -8.81 28.88 34.90
C GLN A 117 -8.48 27.39 34.90
N ALA A 118 -8.34 26.76 33.72
CA ALA A 118 -7.96 25.35 33.62
C ALA A 118 -6.58 25.09 34.21
N VAL A 119 -5.62 26.02 34.02
CA VAL A 119 -4.28 25.93 34.60
C VAL A 119 -4.33 26.00 36.13
N TYR A 120 -5.11 26.92 36.71
CA TYR A 120 -5.27 27.03 38.15
C TYR A 120 -5.91 25.78 38.77
N ILE A 121 -6.96 25.24 38.15
CA ILE A 121 -7.63 24.02 38.64
C ILE A 121 -6.66 22.83 38.65
N GLU A 122 -5.94 22.63 37.55
CA GLU A 122 -4.98 21.53 37.44
C GLU A 122 -3.83 21.71 38.42
N PHE A 123 -3.32 22.95 38.56
CA PHE A 123 -2.32 23.29 39.56
C PHE A 123 -2.78 22.97 40.98
N ALA A 124 -3.97 23.43 41.39
CA ALA A 124 -4.51 23.17 42.71
C ALA A 124 -4.65 21.66 42.99
N ALA A 125 -5.10 20.88 41.99
CA ALA A 125 -5.22 19.43 42.09
C ALA A 125 -3.86 18.73 42.23
N VAL A 126 -2.87 19.08 41.39
CA VAL A 126 -1.52 18.51 41.42
C VAL A 126 -0.77 18.91 42.70
N PHE A 127 -0.84 20.18 43.08
CA PHE A 127 -0.20 20.71 44.28
C PHE A 127 -0.67 20.00 45.53
N LEU A 128 -1.99 19.88 45.72
CA LEU A 128 -2.56 19.21 46.89
C LEU A 128 -2.33 17.70 46.85
N GLU A 129 -2.41 17.06 45.67
CA GLU A 129 -2.02 15.66 45.53
C GLU A 129 -0.58 15.44 46.03
N MET A 130 0.35 16.28 45.62
CA MET A 130 1.74 16.20 46.08
C MET A 130 1.87 16.51 47.56
N HIS A 131 1.20 17.55 48.06
CA HIS A 131 1.22 17.90 49.49
C HIS A 131 0.80 16.74 50.40
N TYR A 132 -0.24 15.98 50.02
CA TYR A 132 -0.76 14.89 50.84
C TYR A 132 -0.06 13.54 50.64
N PHE A 133 0.49 13.28 49.45
CA PHE A 133 1.08 11.97 49.12
C PHE A 133 2.61 11.97 49.03
N GLU A 134 3.22 13.09 48.64
CA GLU A 134 4.64 13.23 48.28
C GLU A 134 5.17 14.64 48.60
N ALA A 135 4.93 15.15 49.82
CA ALA A 135 5.18 16.55 50.19
C ALA A 135 6.63 17.00 49.93
N ASN A 136 7.58 16.07 50.08
CA ASN A 136 9.00 16.34 49.89
C ASN A 136 9.42 16.51 48.41
N LEU A 137 8.55 16.21 47.44
CA LEU A 137 8.79 16.42 46.01
C LEU A 137 8.30 17.79 45.52
N LEU A 138 7.51 18.53 46.32
CA LEU A 138 7.01 19.86 45.97
C LEU A 138 8.13 20.84 45.54
N PRO A 139 9.28 20.94 46.26
CA PRO A 139 10.37 21.84 45.86
C PRO A 139 11.09 21.42 44.57
N VAL A 140 11.01 20.14 44.21
CA VAL A 140 11.60 19.60 42.98
C VAL A 140 10.67 19.83 41.79
N TYR A 141 9.36 19.70 42.02
CA TYR A 141 8.35 19.76 40.98
C TYR A 141 7.95 21.20 40.64
N PHE A 142 7.92 22.10 41.62
CA PHE A 142 7.66 23.53 41.45
C PHE A 142 8.79 24.38 42.07
N PRO A 143 9.98 24.41 41.47
CA PRO A 143 11.16 25.07 42.06
C PRO A 143 11.01 26.60 42.20
N GLY A 144 10.15 27.23 41.41
CA GLY A 144 9.82 28.65 41.52
C GLY A 144 9.02 29.04 42.76
N ILE A 145 8.33 28.09 43.39
CA ILE A 145 7.57 28.33 44.63
C ILE A 145 8.53 28.23 45.81
N LEU A 146 8.73 29.34 46.52
CA LEU A 146 9.63 29.38 47.69
C LEU A 146 8.91 29.09 49.01
N ASP A 147 7.61 29.40 49.09
CA ASP A 147 6.79 29.27 50.30
C ASP A 147 5.55 28.40 50.02
N PHE A 148 5.71 27.09 50.16
CA PHE A 148 4.65 26.10 49.94
C PHE A 148 3.51 26.18 50.97
N GLU A 149 3.78 26.64 52.19
CA GLU A 149 2.75 26.79 53.22
C GLU A 149 1.78 27.92 52.86
N ARG A 150 2.31 29.04 52.33
CA ARG A 150 1.48 30.13 51.80
C ARG A 150 0.57 29.64 50.67
N ILE A 151 1.12 28.87 49.71
CA ILE A 151 0.34 28.34 48.58
C ILE A 151 -0.71 27.35 49.06
N TYR A 152 -0.38 26.49 50.03
CA TYR A 152 -1.35 25.59 50.65
C TYR A 152 -2.51 26.36 51.27
N HIS A 153 -2.23 27.39 52.07
CA HIS A 153 -3.27 28.24 52.65
C HIS A 153 -4.09 28.99 51.60
N LEU A 154 -3.50 29.36 50.47
CA LEU A 154 -4.19 30.02 49.37
C LEU A 154 -5.20 29.08 48.69
N VAL A 155 -4.77 27.87 48.32
CA VAL A 155 -5.63 26.86 47.67
C VAL A 155 -6.68 26.31 48.65
N ALA A 156 -6.36 26.21 49.95
CA ALA A 156 -7.28 25.78 50.99
C ALA A 156 -8.44 26.76 51.24
N GLN A 157 -8.37 28.00 50.75
CA GLN A 157 -9.52 28.93 50.77
C GLN A 157 -10.66 28.43 49.89
N ASP A 158 -10.32 27.75 48.79
CA ASP A 158 -11.29 27.34 47.78
C ASP A 158 -11.83 25.93 48.06
N LEU A 159 -11.09 25.08 48.79
CA LEU A 159 -11.48 23.69 48.99
C LEU A 159 -10.98 23.09 50.31
N ASP A 160 -11.83 22.27 50.95
CA ASP A 160 -11.45 21.48 52.13
C ASP A 160 -10.71 20.20 51.71
N ALA A 161 -9.40 20.35 51.47
CA ALA A 161 -8.54 19.28 51.00
C ALA A 161 -8.44 18.13 52.01
N GLU A 162 -8.46 18.44 53.31
CA GLU A 162 -8.33 17.46 54.40
C GLU A 162 -9.57 16.56 54.47
N ALA A 163 -10.77 17.15 54.38
CA ALA A 163 -12.00 16.38 54.32
C ALA A 163 -12.03 15.45 53.09
N LEU A 164 -11.63 15.94 51.91
CA LEU A 164 -11.57 15.14 50.69
C LEU A 164 -10.52 14.03 50.76
N PHE A 165 -9.37 14.28 51.39
CA PHE A 165 -8.31 13.29 51.57
C PHE A 165 -8.80 12.13 52.42
N ASN A 166 -9.46 12.43 53.53
CA ASN A 166 -10.06 11.45 54.43
C ASN A 166 -11.23 10.69 53.76
N GLN A 167 -12.08 11.39 53.01
CA GLN A 167 -13.24 10.80 52.33
C GLN A 167 -12.84 9.83 51.21
N THR A 168 -11.75 10.12 50.49
CA THR A 168 -11.28 9.31 49.35
C THR A 168 -10.41 8.13 49.75
N ARG A 169 -10.09 7.99 51.04
CA ARG A 169 -9.22 6.92 51.54
C ARG A 169 -9.85 5.55 51.31
N LEU A 170 -9.15 4.72 50.54
CA LEU A 170 -9.58 3.35 50.26
C LEU A 170 -9.33 2.43 51.46
N SER A 171 -10.27 1.52 51.71
CA SER A 171 -10.16 0.54 52.80
C SER A 171 -8.91 -0.34 52.63
N GLY A 172 -8.00 -0.28 53.61
CA GLY A 172 -6.72 -0.99 53.59
C GLY A 172 -5.57 -0.24 52.91
N ALA A 173 -5.76 1.02 52.49
CA ALA A 173 -4.67 1.85 52.01
C ALA A 173 -3.74 2.28 53.16
N PRO A 174 -2.41 2.11 53.03
CA PRO A 174 -1.46 2.58 54.02
C PRO A 174 -1.48 4.11 54.11
N THR A 175 -1.06 4.67 55.24
CA THR A 175 -0.85 6.13 55.37
C THR A 175 0.28 6.54 54.42
N PRO A 176 0.14 7.62 53.62
CA PRO A 176 1.22 8.07 52.76
C PRO A 176 2.43 8.45 53.61
N ALA A 177 3.59 7.90 53.28
CA ALA A 177 4.85 8.24 53.92
C ALA A 177 5.69 9.04 52.93
N ASN A 178 6.33 10.11 53.40
CA ASN A 178 7.28 10.90 52.59
C ASN A 178 8.37 9.98 52.05
N ARG A 179 8.36 9.75 50.73
CA ARG A 179 9.40 8.97 50.06
C ARG A 179 10.62 9.87 49.93
N PRO A 180 11.83 9.48 50.39
CA PRO A 180 13.01 10.30 50.16
C PRO A 180 13.15 10.63 48.67
N ASP A 181 13.51 11.87 48.35
CA ASP A 181 13.62 12.39 46.98
C ASP A 181 14.53 11.49 46.14
N ASN A 182 13.93 10.71 45.23
CA ASN A 182 14.60 9.71 44.42
C ASN A 182 13.99 9.67 43.01
N SER A 183 14.27 10.70 42.21
CA SER A 183 14.25 10.58 40.73
C SER A 183 15.06 9.36 40.22
N LEU A 184 15.98 8.87 41.06
CA LEU A 184 16.73 7.63 40.92
C LEU A 184 15.87 6.35 40.98
N ASP A 185 14.83 6.28 41.81
CA ASP A 185 14.02 5.05 41.97
C ASP A 185 13.06 4.82 40.81
N GLU A 186 12.44 5.87 40.26
CA GLU A 186 11.59 5.74 39.07
C GLU A 186 12.42 5.37 37.82
N SER A 187 13.61 5.96 37.68
CA SER A 187 14.57 5.63 36.61
C SER A 187 15.09 4.20 36.75
N ASN A 188 15.35 3.74 37.98
CA ASN A 188 15.77 2.38 38.30
C ASN A 188 14.67 1.36 38.01
N ASP A 189 13.42 1.63 38.41
CA ASP A 189 12.26 0.79 38.12
C ASP A 189 11.97 0.69 36.62
N TYR A 190 12.05 1.82 35.90
CA TYR A 190 11.91 1.85 34.46
C TYR A 190 13.03 1.06 33.76
N TYR A 191 14.26 1.20 34.21
CA TYR A 191 15.40 0.40 33.76
C TYR A 191 15.15 -1.11 33.94
N TRP A 192 14.77 -1.57 35.14
CA TRP A 192 14.52 -3.00 35.38
C TRP A 192 13.32 -3.52 34.60
N ARG A 193 12.31 -2.69 34.31
CA ARG A 193 11.21 -3.03 33.42
C ARG A 193 11.72 -3.31 31.99
N LEU A 194 12.62 -2.47 31.47
CA LEU A 194 13.24 -2.69 30.16
C LEU A 194 14.14 -3.93 30.15
N VAL A 195 14.94 -4.16 31.20
CA VAL A 195 15.76 -5.37 31.33
C VAL A 195 14.90 -6.62 31.30
N ARG A 196 13.85 -6.71 32.13
CA ARG A 196 12.89 -7.84 32.14
C ARG A 196 12.24 -8.03 30.78
N SER A 197 11.85 -6.95 30.10
CA SER A 197 11.29 -6.99 28.75
C SER A 197 12.29 -7.54 27.72
N SER A 198 13.57 -7.18 27.81
CA SER A 198 14.62 -7.72 26.95
C SER A 198 14.85 -9.23 27.15
N GLU A 199 14.80 -9.71 28.39
CA GLU A 199 14.92 -11.13 28.71
C GLU A 199 13.72 -11.94 28.23
N ARG A 200 12.51 -11.37 28.31
CA ARG A 200 11.31 -11.96 27.68
C ARG A 200 11.49 -12.05 26.17
N ALA A 201 11.99 -10.99 25.52
CA ALA A 201 12.23 -10.98 24.07
C ALA A 201 13.25 -12.06 23.63
N ILE A 202 14.33 -12.27 24.40
CA ILE A 202 15.29 -13.37 24.15
C ILE A 202 14.63 -14.74 24.29
N ARG A 203 13.83 -14.95 25.33
CA ARG A 203 13.09 -16.21 25.53
C ARG A 203 12.11 -16.50 24.40
N GLN A 204 11.57 -15.46 23.77
CA GLN A 204 10.71 -15.55 22.58
C GLN A 204 11.50 -15.71 21.27
N GLY A 205 12.84 -15.74 21.32
CA GLY A 205 13.72 -15.83 20.14
C GLY A 205 13.87 -14.53 19.36
N ASN A 206 13.48 -13.39 19.93
CA ASN A 206 13.56 -12.08 19.30
C ASN A 206 14.80 -11.30 19.78
N THR A 207 15.96 -11.67 19.23
CA THR A 207 17.28 -11.12 19.56
C THR A 207 17.36 -9.61 19.32
N ILE A 208 16.81 -9.10 18.22
CA ILE A 208 16.84 -7.67 17.88
C ILE A 208 15.96 -6.84 18.80
N ARG A 209 14.75 -7.33 19.13
CA ARG A 209 13.91 -6.63 20.12
C ARG A 209 14.62 -6.53 21.46
N ALA A 210 15.30 -7.59 21.88
CA ALA A 210 16.10 -7.57 23.10
C ALA A 210 17.26 -6.58 23.03
N ALA A 211 18.03 -6.59 21.94
CA ALA A 211 19.15 -5.66 21.72
C ALA A 211 18.68 -4.19 21.76
N ILE A 212 17.61 -3.85 21.03
CA ILE A 212 17.04 -2.49 21.02
C ILE A 212 16.53 -2.09 22.40
N THR A 213 15.86 -3.01 23.11
CA THR A 213 15.35 -2.75 24.46
C THR A 213 16.48 -2.56 25.46
N ARG A 214 17.59 -3.29 25.33
CA ARG A 214 18.81 -3.12 26.13
C ARG A 214 19.56 -1.84 25.79
N MET A 215 19.58 -1.44 24.53
CA MET A 215 20.13 -0.14 24.13
C MET A 215 19.35 1.01 24.78
N ARG A 216 18.00 0.92 24.76
CA ARG A 216 17.13 1.86 25.48
C ARG A 216 17.37 1.81 27.00
N ALA A 217 17.50 0.61 27.58
CA ALA A 217 17.79 0.44 29.00
C ALA A 217 19.13 1.08 29.39
N ALA A 218 20.16 0.95 28.55
CA ALA A 218 21.47 1.54 28.81
C ALA A 218 21.43 3.08 28.88
N ARG A 219 20.56 3.75 28.12
CA ARG A 219 20.41 5.22 28.14
C ARG A 219 19.82 5.76 29.44
N VAL A 220 18.98 4.96 30.10
CA VAL A 220 18.29 5.31 31.36
C VAL A 220 18.90 4.61 32.57
N ALA A 221 19.95 3.80 32.36
CA ALA A 221 20.60 3.04 33.41
C ALA A 221 21.43 3.96 34.33
N PRO A 222 21.53 3.63 35.63
CA PRO A 222 22.55 4.21 36.50
C PRO A 222 23.95 4.02 35.92
N ALA A 223 24.86 4.97 36.17
CA ALA A 223 26.20 4.99 35.57
C ALA A 223 26.99 3.67 35.74
N SER A 224 26.81 2.98 36.88
CA SER A 224 27.43 1.68 37.16
C SER A 224 26.92 0.53 36.27
N LEU A 225 25.68 0.63 35.78
CA LEU A 225 25.01 -0.41 34.99
C LEU A 225 24.99 -0.11 33.50
N THR A 226 25.19 1.15 33.08
CA THR A 226 25.19 1.60 31.68
C THR A 226 26.11 0.74 30.80
N GLN A 227 27.38 0.60 31.18
CA GLN A 227 28.37 -0.12 30.37
C GLN A 227 28.05 -1.62 30.30
N SER A 228 27.62 -2.25 31.41
CA SER A 228 27.25 -3.66 31.41
C SER A 228 26.02 -3.93 30.53
N THR A 229 25.05 -3.01 30.53
CA THR A 229 23.81 -3.12 29.76
C THR A 229 24.07 -2.94 28.27
N ARG A 230 24.93 -1.98 27.91
CA ARG A 230 25.40 -1.82 26.53
C ARG A 230 26.18 -3.03 26.05
N GLY A 231 27.03 -3.62 26.89
CA GLY A 231 27.72 -4.87 26.62
C GLY A 231 26.77 -6.03 26.33
N LYS A 232 25.68 -6.17 27.11
CA LYS A 232 24.63 -7.17 26.86
C LYS A 232 23.88 -6.93 25.53
N ALA A 233 23.66 -5.67 25.14
CA ALA A 233 23.08 -5.34 23.84
C ALA A 233 24.02 -5.73 22.69
N MET A 234 25.33 -5.54 22.88
CA MET A 234 26.35 -5.94 21.90
C MET A 234 26.45 -7.47 21.76
N ALA A 235 26.39 -8.19 22.88
CA ALA A 235 26.36 -9.66 22.87
C ALA A 235 25.13 -10.23 22.12
N ASP A 236 23.99 -9.53 22.11
CA ASP A 236 22.84 -9.91 21.29
C ASP A 236 23.10 -9.69 19.79
N LEU A 237 23.84 -8.64 19.40
CA LEU A 237 24.27 -8.44 18.01
C LEU A 237 25.30 -9.48 17.57
N GLU A 238 26.25 -9.84 18.43
CA GLU A 238 27.18 -10.95 18.18
C GLU A 238 26.41 -12.25 17.95
N ARG A 239 25.40 -12.53 18.77
CA ARG A 239 24.52 -13.68 18.57
C ARG A 239 23.77 -13.62 17.24
N LEU A 240 23.26 -12.46 16.83
CA LEU A 240 22.66 -12.30 15.52
C LEU A 240 23.67 -12.59 14.40
N THR A 241 24.90 -12.09 14.54
CA THR A 241 25.96 -12.20 13.53
C THR A 241 26.40 -13.66 13.35
N MET A 242 26.55 -14.42 14.44
CA MET A 242 26.79 -15.88 14.37
C MET A 242 25.66 -16.62 13.63
N ARG A 243 24.41 -16.21 13.85
CA ARG A 243 23.26 -16.81 13.15
C ARG A 243 23.23 -16.43 11.67
N LEU A 244 23.61 -15.18 11.34
CA LEU A 244 23.77 -14.73 9.95
C LEU A 244 24.89 -15.48 9.24
N GLN A 245 26.00 -15.71 9.92
CA GLN A 245 27.13 -16.49 9.40
C GLN A 245 26.66 -17.88 8.95
N ALA A 246 25.91 -18.58 9.80
CA ALA A 246 25.32 -19.87 9.46
C ALA A 246 24.31 -19.78 8.30
N ALA A 247 23.43 -18.78 8.33
CA ALA A 247 22.37 -18.62 7.33
C ALA A 247 22.90 -18.27 5.92
N LEU A 248 23.94 -17.44 5.87
CA LEU A 248 24.50 -16.91 4.63
C LEU A 248 25.77 -17.65 4.18
N HIS A 249 26.28 -18.60 4.97
CA HIS A 249 27.56 -19.28 4.77
C HIS A 249 28.73 -18.30 4.66
N LEU A 250 28.83 -17.37 5.63
CA LEU A 250 29.93 -16.41 5.69
C LEU A 250 31.18 -17.05 6.30
N SER A 251 32.34 -16.62 5.84
CA SER A 251 33.61 -16.90 6.53
C SER A 251 33.69 -16.18 7.87
N ASP A 252 34.63 -16.59 8.73
CA ASP A 252 34.85 -15.91 10.01
C ASP A 252 35.24 -14.43 9.79
N GLU A 253 36.09 -14.14 8.81
CA GLU A 253 36.48 -12.77 8.45
C GLU A 253 35.26 -11.93 8.04
N GLU A 254 34.42 -12.45 7.15
CA GLU A 254 33.20 -11.76 6.73
C GLU A 254 32.25 -11.52 7.92
N ALA A 255 32.07 -12.49 8.81
CA ALA A 255 31.24 -12.31 9.99
C ALA A 255 31.74 -11.17 10.90
N HIS A 256 33.07 -11.03 11.04
CA HIS A 256 33.67 -9.91 11.77
C HIS A 256 33.43 -8.57 11.05
N GLU A 257 33.52 -8.52 9.72
CA GLU A 257 33.21 -7.31 8.94
C GLU A 257 31.75 -6.85 9.13
N TRP A 258 30.80 -7.78 9.13
CA TRP A 258 29.39 -7.45 9.42
C TRP A 258 29.21 -6.85 10.81
N LEU A 259 29.92 -7.36 11.82
CA LEU A 259 29.81 -6.88 13.20
C LEU A 259 30.32 -5.43 13.38
N LYS A 260 31.12 -4.88 12.46
CA LYS A 260 31.63 -3.51 12.56
C LYS A 260 30.52 -2.45 12.44
N ASP A 261 29.56 -2.66 11.54
CA ASP A 261 28.55 -1.64 11.21
C ASP A 261 27.21 -1.83 11.95
N LEU A 262 26.88 -3.07 12.33
CA LEU A 262 25.62 -3.38 13.05
C LEU A 262 25.45 -2.59 14.38
N PRO A 263 26.50 -2.32 15.18
CA PRO A 263 26.42 -1.48 16.36
C PRO A 263 25.90 -0.07 16.06
N ALA A 264 26.37 0.55 14.97
CA ALA A 264 25.94 1.90 14.58
C ALA A 264 24.45 1.94 14.22
N LEU A 265 23.93 0.89 13.57
CA LEU A 265 22.50 0.73 13.34
C LEU A 265 21.71 0.58 14.66
N LEU A 266 22.21 -0.25 15.58
CA LEU A 266 21.53 -0.50 16.86
C LEU A 266 21.41 0.77 17.71
N GLU A 267 22.43 1.64 17.71
CA GLU A 267 22.41 2.90 18.45
C GLU A 267 21.31 3.87 17.99
N LYS A 268 20.85 3.76 16.74
CA LYS A 268 19.76 4.59 16.19
C LYS A 268 18.41 3.86 16.17
N ALA A 269 18.41 2.55 16.40
CA ALA A 269 17.23 1.69 16.30
C ALA A 269 16.19 1.88 17.42
N ASP A 270 16.51 2.62 18.49
CA ASP A 270 15.58 2.95 19.56
C ASP A 270 14.96 4.35 19.45
N GLN A 271 15.38 5.15 18.44
CA GLN A 271 15.02 6.55 18.27
C GLN A 271 13.87 6.74 17.27
N GLY A 272 12.75 7.30 17.74
CA GLY A 272 11.55 7.55 16.94
C GLY A 272 10.49 6.45 17.03
N SER A 273 9.33 6.68 16.41
CA SER A 273 8.19 5.75 16.48
C SER A 273 8.39 4.47 15.67
N ARG A 274 9.08 4.56 14.51
CA ARG A 274 9.41 3.45 13.60
C ARG A 274 10.75 3.66 12.89
N PRO A 275 11.89 3.50 13.57
CA PRO A 275 13.20 3.68 12.95
C PRO A 275 13.46 2.67 11.83
N VAL A 276 14.05 3.14 10.74
CA VAL A 276 14.43 2.32 9.59
C VAL A 276 15.52 1.31 10.00
N GLU A 277 16.41 1.71 10.90
CA GLU A 277 17.51 0.88 11.41
C GLU A 277 16.99 -0.35 12.16
N ALA A 278 15.95 -0.19 12.98
CA ALA A 278 15.29 -1.32 13.62
C ALA A 278 14.67 -2.27 12.58
N SER A 279 14.02 -1.72 11.54
CA SER A 279 13.39 -2.51 10.48
C SER A 279 14.43 -3.29 9.65
N LEU A 280 15.60 -2.71 9.40
CA LEU A 280 16.74 -3.38 8.74
C LEU A 280 17.27 -4.52 9.61
N LEU A 281 17.52 -4.27 10.90
CA LEU A 281 17.96 -5.30 11.85
C LEU A 281 16.93 -6.45 11.96
N TYR A 282 15.62 -6.14 11.94
CA TYR A 282 14.58 -7.17 11.91
C TYR A 282 14.57 -7.98 10.61
N ASP A 283 14.90 -7.39 9.46
CA ASP A 283 15.03 -8.17 8.22
C ASP A 283 16.20 -9.14 8.29
N LEU A 284 17.35 -8.72 8.84
CA LEU A 284 18.48 -9.62 9.09
C LEU A 284 18.12 -10.74 10.06
N GLN A 285 17.37 -10.45 11.13
CA GLN A 285 16.87 -11.50 12.02
C GLN A 285 15.93 -12.48 11.28
N LYS A 286 15.09 -12.00 10.36
CA LYS A 286 14.21 -12.88 9.56
C LYS A 286 15.01 -13.80 8.63
N VAL A 287 16.13 -13.35 8.09
CA VAL A 287 17.06 -14.23 7.33
C VAL A 287 17.49 -15.42 8.20
N CYS A 288 17.93 -15.17 9.44
CA CYS A 288 18.30 -16.23 10.37
C CYS A 288 17.11 -17.13 10.71
N LEU A 289 15.94 -16.56 11.01
CA LEU A 289 14.74 -17.32 11.37
C LEU A 289 14.25 -18.21 10.22
N ASP A 290 14.34 -17.77 8.97
CA ASP A 290 13.95 -18.56 7.81
C ASP A 290 14.96 -19.68 7.51
N HIS A 291 16.24 -19.49 7.88
CA HIS A 291 17.26 -20.53 7.83
C HIS A 291 17.10 -21.57 8.95
N GLU A 292 16.76 -21.16 10.16
CA GLU A 292 16.68 -22.04 11.34
C GLU A 292 15.37 -22.82 11.41
N ARG A 293 14.27 -22.23 10.93
CA ARG A 293 12.93 -22.81 11.07
C ARG A 293 12.41 -23.30 9.74
N ASP A 294 11.83 -24.49 9.75
CA ASP A 294 11.15 -25.02 8.58
C ASP A 294 9.77 -24.37 8.43
N ILE A 295 9.39 -24.12 7.19
CA ILE A 295 8.12 -23.47 6.84
C ILE A 295 7.13 -24.55 6.41
N TYR A 296 5.92 -24.46 6.94
CA TYR A 296 4.82 -25.37 6.66
C TYR A 296 3.58 -24.61 6.20
N THR A 297 2.80 -25.26 5.35
CA THR A 297 1.42 -24.85 5.04
C THR A 297 0.43 -25.82 5.68
N LEU A 298 -0.77 -25.30 5.99
CA LEU A 298 -1.88 -26.02 6.59
C LEU A 298 -3.08 -25.93 5.65
N ASP A 299 -3.22 -26.94 4.79
CA ASP A 299 -4.17 -26.91 3.69
C ASP A 299 -5.40 -27.79 4.01
N LEU A 300 -6.24 -27.34 4.96
CA LEU A 300 -7.46 -28.07 5.34
C LEU A 300 -8.41 -28.27 4.15
N VAL A 301 -8.58 -27.25 3.31
CA VAL A 301 -9.46 -27.29 2.14
C VAL A 301 -8.96 -28.35 1.15
N GLU A 302 -7.66 -28.39 0.90
CA GLU A 302 -7.07 -29.33 -0.05
C GLU A 302 -7.06 -30.77 0.51
N TRP A 303 -6.85 -30.93 1.81
CA TRP A 303 -7.03 -32.20 2.51
C TRP A 303 -8.45 -32.75 2.33
N LEU A 304 -9.48 -31.92 2.58
CA LEU A 304 -10.89 -32.26 2.39
C LEU A 304 -11.18 -32.66 0.94
N LEU A 305 -10.78 -31.83 -0.03
CA LEU A 305 -11.00 -32.07 -1.46
C LEU A 305 -10.25 -33.32 -1.96
N SER A 306 -9.12 -33.66 -1.35
CA SER A 306 -8.35 -34.87 -1.66
C SER A 306 -8.88 -36.14 -0.99
N ALA A 307 -9.97 -36.05 -0.22
CA ALA A 307 -10.48 -37.13 0.64
C ALA A 307 -9.39 -37.72 1.55
N GLY A 308 -8.55 -36.86 2.12
CA GLY A 308 -7.48 -37.23 3.05
C GLY A 308 -6.21 -37.79 2.41
N LYS A 309 -6.09 -37.81 1.08
CA LYS A 309 -4.88 -38.29 0.38
C LYS A 309 -3.69 -37.34 0.50
N ARG A 310 -3.94 -36.04 0.63
CA ARG A 310 -2.89 -35.02 0.86
C ARG A 310 -2.80 -34.70 2.34
N PRO A 311 -1.62 -34.61 2.96
CA PRO A 311 -1.51 -34.28 4.38
C PRO A 311 -1.96 -32.84 4.65
N ILE A 312 -2.59 -32.60 5.81
CA ILE A 312 -2.98 -31.25 6.24
C ILE A 312 -1.74 -30.36 6.39
N LYS A 313 -0.70 -30.89 7.06
CA LYS A 313 0.58 -30.20 7.27
C LYS A 313 1.59 -30.63 6.21
N ARG A 314 2.05 -29.68 5.41
CA ARG A 314 3.01 -29.92 4.32
C ARG A 314 4.22 -28.99 4.43
N PRO A 315 5.47 -29.51 4.36
CA PRO A 315 6.67 -28.68 4.36
C PRO A 315 6.84 -27.95 3.02
N LEU A 316 7.35 -26.72 3.07
CA LEU A 316 7.64 -25.89 1.90
C LEU A 316 9.15 -25.60 1.80
N PRO A 317 9.97 -26.56 1.35
CA PRO A 317 11.43 -26.42 1.37
C PRO A 317 11.94 -25.29 0.46
N SER A 318 11.26 -25.05 -0.67
CA SER A 318 11.63 -24.03 -1.65
C SER A 318 11.42 -22.59 -1.16
N GLN A 319 10.56 -22.38 -0.15
CA GLN A 319 10.27 -21.06 0.43
C GLN A 319 11.49 -20.43 1.11
N ARG A 320 12.35 -21.23 1.77
CA ARG A 320 13.48 -20.73 2.57
C ARG A 320 14.38 -19.81 1.75
N LEU A 321 14.86 -20.29 0.59
CA LEU A 321 15.79 -19.54 -0.27
C LEU A 321 15.17 -18.25 -0.80
N VAL A 322 13.89 -18.31 -1.14
CA VAL A 322 13.16 -17.17 -1.69
C VAL A 322 12.98 -16.07 -0.65
N ARG A 323 12.57 -16.44 0.58
CA ARG A 323 12.35 -15.46 1.64
C ARG A 323 13.65 -14.86 2.18
N ILE A 324 14.72 -15.64 2.28
CA ILE A 324 16.06 -15.12 2.61
C ILE A 324 16.46 -14.03 1.60
N THR A 325 16.32 -14.31 0.30
CA THR A 325 16.60 -13.34 -0.77
C THR A 325 15.72 -12.09 -0.66
N LYS A 326 14.42 -12.26 -0.38
CA LYS A 326 13.46 -11.16 -0.16
C LYS A 326 13.83 -10.29 1.04
N HIS A 327 14.26 -10.89 2.16
CA HIS A 327 14.65 -10.17 3.37
C HIS A 327 15.97 -9.42 3.19
N LEU A 328 16.96 -10.01 2.51
CA LEU A 328 18.20 -9.31 2.13
C LEU A 328 17.93 -8.11 1.21
N ARG A 329 17.06 -8.26 0.21
CA ARG A 329 16.66 -7.16 -0.67
C ARG A 329 15.98 -6.03 0.09
N SER A 330 15.07 -6.36 1.01
CA SER A 330 14.41 -5.39 1.90
C SER A 330 15.41 -4.66 2.78
N ALA A 331 16.40 -5.37 3.34
CA ALA A 331 17.47 -4.76 4.13
C ALA A 331 18.33 -3.80 3.29
N ALA A 332 18.73 -4.20 2.08
CA ALA A 332 19.48 -3.35 1.15
C ALA A 332 18.71 -2.08 0.73
N GLN A 333 17.41 -2.18 0.48
CA GLN A 333 16.56 -1.02 0.17
C GLN A 333 16.44 -0.05 1.35
N ARG A 334 16.33 -0.57 2.58
CA ARG A 334 16.24 0.24 3.80
C ARG A 334 17.54 0.92 4.18
N LEU A 335 18.68 0.34 3.81
CA LEU A 335 19.99 0.94 4.07
C LEU A 335 20.14 2.36 3.50
N ALA A 336 19.53 2.62 2.33
CA ALA A 336 19.55 3.94 1.70
C ALA A 336 18.91 5.05 2.57
N MET A 337 17.99 4.67 3.46
CA MET A 337 17.28 5.59 4.37
C MET A 337 17.83 5.55 5.81
N ALA A 338 18.84 4.73 6.08
CA ALA A 338 19.41 4.57 7.41
C ALA A 338 20.38 5.71 7.79
N ARG A 339 20.34 6.14 9.05
CA ARG A 339 21.20 7.19 9.60
C ARG A 339 22.57 6.62 10.00
N LEU A 340 23.38 6.34 8.99
CA LEU A 340 24.78 5.94 9.11
C LEU A 340 25.71 7.01 8.52
N SER A 341 26.99 6.95 8.88
CA SER A 341 28.03 7.68 8.16
C SER A 341 28.13 7.19 6.72
N ASP A 342 28.67 8.00 5.82
CA ASP A 342 28.80 7.60 4.41
C ASP A 342 29.74 6.40 4.24
N THR A 343 30.77 6.29 5.08
CA THR A 343 31.71 5.15 5.09
C THR A 343 31.03 3.86 5.53
N ASP A 344 30.29 3.89 6.65
CA ASP A 344 29.63 2.68 7.19
C ASP A 344 28.48 2.25 6.27
N ARG A 345 27.79 3.22 5.65
CA ARG A 345 26.74 2.93 4.67
C ARG A 345 27.29 2.23 3.44
N GLN A 346 28.42 2.69 2.89
CA GLN A 346 29.05 2.07 1.72
C GLN A 346 29.55 0.66 2.05
N HIS A 347 30.25 0.50 3.17
CA HIS A 347 30.75 -0.81 3.60
C HIS A 347 29.62 -1.83 3.81
N LEU A 348 28.57 -1.45 4.54
CA LEU A 348 27.42 -2.33 4.77
C LEU A 348 26.62 -2.59 3.47
N ALA A 349 26.60 -1.64 2.53
CA ALA A 349 25.99 -1.83 1.22
C ALA A 349 26.71 -2.92 0.43
N ASP A 350 28.04 -2.90 0.41
CA ASP A 350 28.84 -3.90 -0.30
C ASP A 350 28.65 -5.31 0.30
N LEU A 351 28.60 -5.40 1.64
CA LEU A 351 28.31 -6.65 2.35
C LEU A 351 26.91 -7.19 2.01
N LEU A 352 25.88 -6.33 2.06
CA LEU A 352 24.50 -6.70 1.73
C LEU A 352 24.33 -7.09 0.27
N GLN A 353 24.94 -6.37 -0.67
CA GLN A 353 24.87 -6.68 -2.10
C GLN A 353 25.58 -8.00 -2.40
N THR A 354 26.74 -8.24 -1.80
CA THR A 354 27.47 -9.51 -1.95
C THR A 354 26.64 -10.69 -1.40
N ALA A 355 26.05 -10.53 -0.21
CA ALA A 355 25.17 -11.54 0.37
C ALA A 355 23.92 -11.79 -0.48
N LEU A 356 23.29 -10.72 -1.00
CA LEU A 356 22.14 -10.81 -1.89
C LEU A 356 22.50 -11.55 -3.18
N HIS A 357 23.61 -11.21 -3.83
CA HIS A 357 24.07 -11.87 -5.05
C HIS A 357 24.32 -13.38 -4.82
N ARG A 358 25.05 -13.74 -3.76
CA ARG A 358 25.26 -15.15 -3.38
C ARG A 358 23.95 -15.89 -3.06
N SER A 359 22.94 -15.20 -2.53
CA SER A 359 21.63 -15.78 -2.26
C SER A 359 20.84 -16.00 -3.55
N GLU A 360 20.88 -15.03 -4.47
CA GLU A 360 20.26 -15.14 -5.80
C GLU A 360 20.89 -16.28 -6.61
N ASP A 361 22.21 -16.44 -6.59
CA ASP A 361 22.91 -17.53 -7.27
C ASP A 361 22.51 -18.90 -6.73
N ARG A 362 22.43 -19.05 -5.41
CA ARG A 362 21.94 -20.28 -4.76
C ARG A 362 20.50 -20.61 -5.15
N LEU A 363 19.64 -19.59 -5.20
CA LEU A 363 18.27 -19.73 -5.67
C LEU A 363 18.28 -20.19 -7.14
N ARG A 364 18.97 -19.49 -8.04
CA ARG A 364 19.05 -19.86 -9.46
C ARG A 364 19.57 -21.29 -9.65
N ALA A 365 20.63 -21.67 -8.95
CA ALA A 365 21.20 -23.01 -9.00
C ALA A 365 20.20 -24.10 -8.56
N ARG A 366 19.35 -23.82 -7.56
CA ARG A 366 18.33 -24.76 -7.08
C ARG A 366 17.13 -24.86 -8.02
N PHE A 367 16.61 -23.73 -8.52
CA PHE A 367 15.34 -23.69 -9.25
C PHE A 367 15.50 -23.97 -10.75
N ARG A 368 16.65 -23.64 -11.35
CA ARG A 368 16.93 -23.87 -12.78
C ARG A 368 16.70 -25.31 -13.24
N PRO A 369 17.25 -26.36 -12.60
CA PRO A 369 17.01 -27.73 -13.03
C PRO A 369 15.53 -28.12 -12.91
N LEU A 370 14.83 -27.67 -11.85
CA LEU A 370 13.40 -27.95 -11.67
C LEU A 370 12.54 -27.33 -12.78
N LEU A 371 12.88 -26.11 -13.21
CA LEU A 371 12.20 -25.43 -14.32
C LEU A 371 12.47 -26.11 -15.66
N LEU A 372 13.72 -26.54 -15.88
CA LEU A 372 14.13 -27.26 -17.07
C LEU A 372 13.35 -28.58 -17.18
N ASP A 373 13.32 -29.37 -16.11
CA ASP A 373 12.59 -30.64 -16.05
C ASP A 373 11.08 -30.41 -16.24
N ALA A 374 10.51 -29.40 -15.59
CA ALA A 374 9.10 -29.08 -15.73
C ALA A 374 8.69 -28.73 -17.16
N LEU A 375 9.51 -27.93 -17.88
CA LEU A 375 9.26 -27.59 -19.28
C LEU A 375 9.36 -28.82 -20.19
N GLN A 376 10.38 -29.66 -19.98
CA GLN A 376 10.57 -30.88 -20.76
C GLN A 376 9.44 -31.91 -20.52
N ASP A 377 9.07 -32.14 -19.26
CA ASP A 377 7.97 -33.01 -18.84
C ASP A 377 6.62 -32.54 -19.39
N ALA A 378 6.42 -31.22 -19.52
CA ALA A 378 5.23 -30.65 -20.12
C ALA A 378 5.16 -30.84 -21.65
N GLY A 379 6.25 -31.29 -22.29
CA GLY A 379 6.36 -31.50 -23.72
C GLY A 379 6.86 -30.28 -24.51
N LEU A 380 7.46 -29.29 -23.84
CA LEU A 380 8.04 -28.11 -24.48
C LEU A 380 9.51 -28.39 -24.82
N GLN A 381 9.73 -29.01 -25.99
CA GLN A 381 11.06 -29.38 -26.46
C GLN A 381 11.49 -28.49 -27.64
N PRO A 382 12.66 -27.82 -27.55
CA PRO A 382 13.15 -26.99 -28.63
C PRO A 382 13.76 -27.84 -29.76
N SER A 383 13.29 -27.64 -30.98
CA SER A 383 13.75 -28.33 -32.19
C SER A 383 14.79 -27.52 -32.96
N THR A 384 14.68 -26.18 -32.96
CA THR A 384 15.54 -25.28 -33.74
C THR A 384 16.50 -24.48 -32.84
N PRO A 385 17.65 -23.96 -33.36
CA PRO A 385 18.55 -23.11 -32.57
C PRO A 385 17.87 -21.86 -31.96
N PRO A 386 16.96 -21.15 -32.65
CA PRO A 386 16.19 -20.07 -32.04
C PRO A 386 15.28 -20.55 -30.91
N GLU A 387 14.64 -21.72 -31.06
CA GLU A 387 13.84 -22.33 -30.00
C GLU A 387 14.69 -22.73 -28.79
N ARG A 388 15.92 -23.23 -28.99
CA ARG A 388 16.84 -23.54 -27.88
C ARG A 388 17.23 -22.27 -27.12
N THR A 389 17.45 -21.18 -27.83
CA THR A 389 17.74 -19.88 -27.20
C THR A 389 16.51 -19.37 -26.43
N ALA A 390 15.32 -19.47 -27.02
CA ALA A 390 14.07 -19.11 -26.38
C ALA A 390 13.77 -19.99 -25.15
N PHE A 391 14.07 -21.28 -25.20
CA PHE A 391 13.92 -22.22 -24.08
C PHE A 391 14.75 -21.78 -22.87
N HIS A 392 16.03 -21.49 -23.05
CA HIS A 392 16.87 -20.97 -21.96
C HIS A 392 16.38 -19.59 -21.46
N LYS A 393 15.97 -18.72 -22.39
CA LYS A 393 15.44 -17.39 -22.03
C LYS A 393 14.16 -17.48 -21.19
N ILE A 394 13.24 -18.40 -21.50
CA ILE A 394 12.04 -18.65 -20.71
C ILE A 394 12.41 -19.01 -19.26
N ILE A 395 13.41 -19.88 -19.09
CA ILE A 395 13.89 -20.29 -17.75
C ILE A 395 14.44 -19.08 -16.99
N GLU A 396 15.29 -18.25 -17.62
CA GLU A 396 15.80 -17.03 -16.96
C GLU A 396 14.68 -16.05 -16.60
N GLU A 397 13.73 -15.81 -17.51
CA GLU A 397 12.60 -14.92 -17.24
C GLU A 397 11.75 -15.43 -16.05
N MET A 398 11.56 -16.75 -15.92
CA MET A 398 10.87 -17.35 -14.77
C MET A 398 11.67 -17.21 -13.47
N LEU A 399 12.99 -17.42 -13.52
CA LEU A 399 13.88 -17.24 -12.38
C LEU A 399 13.91 -15.77 -11.92
N ASP A 400 13.95 -14.83 -12.85
CA ASP A 400 13.92 -13.39 -12.57
C ASP A 400 12.63 -13.02 -11.83
N ARG A 401 11.47 -13.56 -12.23
CA ARG A 401 10.20 -13.34 -11.52
C ARG A 401 10.24 -13.89 -10.09
N ILE A 402 10.80 -15.08 -9.88
CA ILE A 402 10.94 -15.67 -8.54
C ILE A 402 11.88 -14.84 -7.67
N VAL A 403 13.00 -14.34 -8.23
CA VAL A 403 13.99 -13.51 -7.52
C VAL A 403 13.44 -12.12 -7.18
N GLU A 404 12.63 -11.54 -8.06
CA GLU A 404 12.07 -10.19 -7.91
C GLU A 404 10.88 -10.17 -6.95
N TYR A 405 9.90 -11.07 -7.12
CA TYR A 405 8.63 -11.04 -6.38
C TYR A 405 8.50 -12.11 -5.30
N GLY A 406 9.31 -13.17 -5.36
CA GLY A 406 9.24 -14.30 -4.45
C GLY A 406 8.22 -15.39 -4.83
N PHE A 407 7.57 -15.26 -5.97
CA PHE A 407 6.64 -16.25 -6.50
C PHE A 407 6.52 -16.15 -8.01
N LEU A 408 5.90 -17.15 -8.62
CA LEU A 408 5.58 -17.20 -10.05
C LEU A 408 4.11 -17.60 -10.22
N THR A 409 3.35 -16.89 -11.06
CA THR A 409 1.93 -17.20 -11.32
C THR A 409 1.71 -17.86 -12.68
N PHE A 410 0.55 -18.49 -12.86
CA PHE A 410 0.11 -18.97 -14.18
C PHE A 410 0.02 -17.86 -15.23
N SER A 411 -0.38 -16.64 -14.84
CA SER A 411 -0.44 -15.50 -15.74
C SER A 411 0.95 -15.10 -16.25
N ASP A 412 1.97 -15.14 -15.38
CA ASP A 412 3.37 -14.91 -15.75
C ASP A 412 3.85 -15.99 -16.71
N LEU A 413 3.56 -17.26 -16.41
CA LEU A 413 3.93 -18.38 -17.25
C LEU A 413 3.39 -18.23 -18.68
N ARG A 414 2.09 -17.91 -18.80
CA ARG A 414 1.44 -17.67 -20.10
C ARG A 414 2.09 -16.51 -20.85
N ASP A 415 2.41 -15.42 -20.15
CA ASP A 415 2.99 -14.22 -20.74
C ASP A 415 4.45 -14.46 -21.22
N ILE A 416 5.27 -15.13 -20.41
CA ILE A 416 6.65 -15.50 -20.74
C ILE A 416 6.68 -16.42 -21.97
N LEU A 417 5.84 -17.47 -22.01
CA LEU A 417 5.77 -18.37 -23.16
C LEU A 417 5.25 -17.66 -24.42
N SER A 418 4.22 -16.81 -24.28
CA SER A 418 3.62 -16.08 -25.40
C SER A 418 4.61 -15.15 -26.10
N ARG A 419 5.54 -14.52 -25.37
CA ARG A 419 6.52 -13.57 -25.93
C ARG A 419 7.74 -14.23 -26.56
N ASN A 420 8.04 -15.47 -26.18
CA ASN A 420 9.23 -16.18 -26.65
C ASN A 420 8.92 -17.03 -27.91
N GLN A 421 9.96 -17.43 -28.64
CA GLN A 421 9.79 -18.12 -29.93
C GLN A 421 9.37 -19.58 -29.81
N LEU A 422 9.59 -20.22 -28.65
CA LEU A 422 9.10 -21.56 -28.37
C LEU A 422 7.57 -21.50 -28.15
N LYS A 423 6.79 -21.92 -29.15
CA LYS A 423 5.32 -21.91 -29.08
C LYS A 423 4.77 -23.24 -28.59
N LEU A 424 3.54 -23.20 -28.07
CA LEU A 424 2.79 -24.40 -27.70
C LEU A 424 2.53 -25.24 -28.95
N PRO A 425 2.74 -26.57 -28.91
CA PRO A 425 2.42 -27.46 -30.02
C PRO A 425 0.90 -27.67 -30.15
N ASP A 426 0.47 -28.19 -31.30
CA ASP A 426 -0.94 -28.50 -31.58
C ASP A 426 -1.44 -29.65 -30.68
N LEU A 427 -2.74 -29.68 -30.40
CA LEU A 427 -3.38 -30.77 -29.66
C LEU A 427 -3.38 -32.03 -30.53
N GLY A 428 -2.72 -33.10 -30.07
CA GLY A 428 -2.60 -34.36 -30.80
C GLY A 428 -3.90 -35.16 -30.79
N ASP A 429 -4.56 -35.25 -29.62
CA ASP A 429 -5.74 -36.10 -29.42
C ASP A 429 -6.82 -35.46 -28.51
N PRO A 430 -8.10 -35.88 -28.60
CA PRO A 430 -9.16 -35.46 -27.68
C PRO A 430 -8.86 -35.73 -26.20
N GLN A 431 -8.07 -36.78 -25.91
CA GLN A 431 -7.61 -37.07 -24.54
C GLN A 431 -6.61 -36.02 -24.03
N GLU A 432 -5.83 -35.39 -24.90
CA GLU A 432 -4.96 -34.29 -24.50
C GLU A 432 -5.79 -33.06 -24.11
N PHE A 433 -6.87 -32.77 -24.83
CA PHE A 433 -7.84 -31.76 -24.40
C PHE A 433 -8.48 -32.12 -23.05
N ALA A 434 -8.80 -33.40 -22.81
CA ALA A 434 -9.35 -33.88 -21.54
C ALA A 434 -8.39 -33.66 -20.36
N ARG A 435 -7.08 -33.86 -20.59
CA ARG A 435 -6.03 -33.67 -19.58
C ARG A 435 -5.56 -32.22 -19.46
N GLY A 436 -5.77 -31.39 -20.47
CA GLY A 436 -5.19 -30.05 -20.59
C GLY A 436 -3.97 -30.05 -21.53
N ASP A 437 -3.81 -28.95 -22.25
CA ASP A 437 -2.70 -28.67 -23.16
C ASP A 437 -1.36 -28.60 -22.41
N GLN A 438 -0.27 -28.35 -23.14
CA GLN A 438 1.08 -28.31 -22.58
C GLN A 438 1.21 -27.21 -21.51
N LEU A 439 0.51 -26.09 -21.66
CA LEU A 439 0.49 -25.02 -20.65
C LEU A 439 -0.17 -25.47 -19.35
N LEU A 440 -1.31 -26.16 -19.42
CA LEU A 440 -2.00 -26.73 -18.24
C LEU A 440 -1.27 -27.95 -17.64
N ARG A 441 -0.49 -28.68 -18.43
CA ARG A 441 0.43 -29.71 -17.92
C ARG A 441 1.57 -29.05 -17.13
N LEU A 442 2.17 -28.02 -17.69
CA LEU A 442 3.22 -27.24 -17.03
C LEU A 442 2.72 -26.61 -15.72
N ASP A 443 1.52 -26.02 -15.72
CA ASP A 443 0.88 -25.47 -14.52
C ASP A 443 0.77 -26.51 -13.39
N ARG A 444 0.36 -27.74 -13.72
CA ARG A 444 0.28 -28.84 -12.73
C ARG A 444 1.66 -29.35 -12.31
N ARG A 445 2.64 -29.37 -13.20
CA ARG A 445 3.98 -29.84 -12.88
C ARG A 445 4.69 -28.85 -11.94
N LEU A 446 4.61 -27.56 -12.26
CA LEU A 446 5.16 -26.49 -11.42
C LEU A 446 4.47 -26.38 -10.07
N SER A 447 3.15 -26.62 -9.96
CA SER A 447 2.47 -26.61 -8.66
C SER A 447 2.95 -27.73 -7.73
N THR A 448 3.46 -28.82 -8.28
CA THR A 448 4.08 -29.91 -7.48
C THR A 448 5.56 -29.67 -7.21
N MET A 449 6.34 -29.22 -8.19
CA MET A 449 7.80 -29.07 -8.06
C MET A 449 8.21 -27.81 -7.31
N LEU A 450 7.46 -26.72 -7.46
CA LEU A 450 7.75 -25.40 -6.88
C LEU A 450 6.71 -25.03 -5.83
N ASP A 451 6.34 -26.00 -4.99
CA ASP A 451 5.32 -25.81 -3.97
C ASP A 451 5.63 -24.61 -3.04
N GLY A 452 4.62 -23.77 -2.82
CA GLY A 452 4.72 -22.51 -2.08
C GLY A 452 5.40 -21.35 -2.82
N VAL A 453 6.00 -21.58 -3.99
CA VAL A 453 6.64 -20.55 -4.85
C VAL A 453 5.85 -20.35 -6.14
N TYR A 454 5.33 -21.42 -6.74
CA TYR A 454 4.45 -21.34 -7.89
C TYR A 454 2.99 -21.30 -7.46
N ARG A 455 2.23 -20.34 -8.02
CA ARG A 455 0.80 -20.20 -7.81
C ARG A 455 0.04 -20.69 -9.05
N PRO A 456 -0.73 -21.80 -8.92
CA PRO A 456 -1.48 -22.33 -10.04
C PRO A 456 -2.55 -21.37 -10.55
N GLY A 457 -2.91 -21.54 -11.83
CA GLY A 457 -4.01 -20.80 -12.44
C GLY A 457 -5.34 -21.07 -11.74
N GLU A 458 -6.11 -20.02 -11.51
CA GLU A 458 -7.47 -20.17 -10.99
C GLU A 458 -8.35 -20.93 -11.97
N ILE A 459 -9.44 -21.53 -11.45
CA ILE A 459 -10.35 -22.37 -12.23
C ILE A 459 -10.79 -21.67 -13.52
N TYR A 460 -11.20 -20.39 -13.44
CA TYR A 460 -11.65 -19.63 -14.61
C TYR A 460 -10.55 -19.40 -15.65
N LEU A 461 -9.30 -19.17 -15.25
CA LEU A 461 -8.16 -19.01 -16.17
C LEU A 461 -7.83 -20.33 -16.86
N ARG A 462 -7.86 -21.45 -16.12
CA ARG A 462 -7.63 -22.79 -16.66
C ARG A 462 -8.71 -23.20 -17.66
N TRP A 463 -9.97 -22.88 -17.36
CA TRP A 463 -11.08 -23.08 -18.30
C TRP A 463 -10.92 -22.23 -19.55
N LEU A 464 -10.60 -20.94 -19.40
CA LEU A 464 -10.38 -20.05 -20.52
C LEU A 464 -9.26 -20.57 -21.44
N GLU A 465 -8.11 -20.96 -20.86
CA GLU A 465 -6.99 -21.53 -21.61
C GLU A 465 -7.41 -22.79 -22.39
N ARG A 466 -8.17 -23.67 -21.72
CA ARG A 466 -8.68 -24.88 -22.32
C ARG A 466 -9.60 -24.60 -23.51
N PHE A 467 -10.50 -23.64 -23.40
CA PHE A 467 -11.36 -23.23 -24.52
C PHE A 467 -10.56 -22.58 -25.65
N THR A 468 -9.56 -21.75 -25.35
CA THR A 468 -8.72 -21.14 -26.39
C THR A 468 -7.85 -22.17 -27.10
N ALA A 469 -7.41 -23.21 -26.41
CA ALA A 469 -6.67 -24.32 -27.02
C ALA A 469 -7.47 -25.05 -28.11
N LEU A 470 -8.81 -25.11 -28.03
CA LEU A 470 -9.62 -25.65 -29.13
C LEU A 470 -9.54 -24.79 -30.38
N ASN A 471 -9.62 -23.46 -30.22
CA ASN A 471 -9.60 -22.51 -31.33
C ASN A 471 -8.24 -22.44 -32.01
N PHE A 472 -7.14 -22.55 -31.27
CA PHE A 472 -5.79 -22.36 -31.82
C PHE A 472 -5.00 -23.66 -32.01
N GLY A 473 -5.23 -24.66 -31.15
CA GLY A 473 -4.50 -25.92 -31.11
C GLY A 473 -5.13 -27.06 -31.93
N THR A 474 -6.28 -26.85 -32.58
CA THR A 474 -6.88 -27.84 -33.50
C THR A 474 -6.99 -27.30 -34.92
N ARG A 475 -6.92 -28.20 -35.93
CA ARG A 475 -7.07 -27.81 -37.35
C ARG A 475 -8.43 -27.17 -37.64
N ILE A 476 -9.51 -27.75 -37.09
CA ILE A 476 -10.89 -27.26 -37.28
C ILE A 476 -11.05 -25.90 -36.60
N GLY A 477 -10.67 -25.78 -35.32
CA GLY A 477 -10.74 -24.53 -34.59
C GLY A 477 -9.93 -23.42 -35.24
N ARG A 478 -8.72 -23.73 -35.75
CA ARG A 478 -7.87 -22.76 -36.46
C ARG A 478 -8.52 -22.31 -37.77
N THR A 479 -9.18 -23.22 -38.47
CA THR A 479 -9.92 -22.93 -39.70
C THR A 479 -11.11 -22.00 -39.39
N ILE A 480 -11.92 -22.32 -38.40
CA ILE A 480 -13.03 -21.46 -37.94
C ILE A 480 -12.49 -20.10 -37.51
N THR A 481 -11.42 -20.07 -36.72
CA THR A 481 -10.85 -18.83 -36.19
C THR A 481 -10.33 -17.94 -37.32
N ARG A 482 -9.59 -18.51 -38.28
CA ARG A 482 -8.97 -17.78 -39.39
C ARG A 482 -9.98 -17.28 -40.42
N TYR A 483 -10.99 -18.09 -40.74
CA TYR A 483 -11.94 -17.78 -41.83
C TYR A 483 -13.25 -17.15 -41.34
N VAL A 484 -13.64 -17.38 -40.08
CA VAL A 484 -14.91 -16.89 -39.52
C VAL A 484 -14.66 -15.92 -38.36
N THR A 485 -14.02 -16.36 -37.28
CA THR A 485 -13.93 -15.56 -36.05
C THR A 485 -13.15 -14.26 -36.24
N ILE A 486 -11.97 -14.29 -36.86
CA ILE A 486 -11.16 -13.09 -37.07
C ILE A 486 -11.84 -12.11 -38.05
N PRO A 487 -12.27 -12.53 -39.26
CA PRO A 487 -12.86 -11.58 -40.20
C PRO A 487 -14.20 -11.01 -39.74
N PHE A 488 -15.13 -11.86 -39.31
CA PHE A 488 -16.48 -11.43 -38.95
C PHE A 488 -16.53 -10.91 -37.52
N GLY A 489 -15.87 -11.57 -36.56
CA GLY A 489 -15.79 -11.07 -35.19
C GLY A 489 -15.00 -9.76 -35.10
N GLY A 490 -13.90 -9.64 -35.84
CA GLY A 490 -13.13 -8.40 -35.95
C GLY A 490 -13.93 -7.27 -36.60
N ALA A 491 -14.67 -7.54 -37.67
CA ALA A 491 -15.57 -6.56 -38.28
C ALA A 491 -16.67 -6.12 -37.32
N PHE A 492 -17.29 -7.05 -36.59
CA PHE A 492 -18.32 -6.77 -35.61
C PHE A 492 -17.81 -5.85 -34.50
N LEU A 493 -16.63 -6.15 -33.96
CA LEU A 493 -15.93 -5.34 -32.96
C LEU A 493 -15.67 -3.93 -33.47
N LEU A 494 -15.13 -3.78 -34.68
CA LEU A 494 -14.83 -2.47 -35.26
C LEU A 494 -16.09 -1.65 -35.56
N THR A 495 -17.13 -2.27 -36.13
CA THR A 495 -18.39 -1.55 -36.41
C THR A 495 -19.13 -1.13 -35.15
N THR A 496 -19.12 -1.98 -34.12
CA THR A 496 -19.79 -1.65 -32.84
C THR A 496 -18.95 -0.70 -32.00
N GLY A 497 -17.62 -0.81 -32.07
CA GLY A 497 -16.70 0.16 -31.47
C GLY A 497 -16.86 1.55 -32.07
N LEU A 498 -17.04 1.65 -33.40
CA LEU A 498 -17.34 2.93 -34.05
C LEU A 498 -18.66 3.54 -33.55
N GLU A 499 -19.71 2.74 -33.43
CA GLU A 499 -21.00 3.18 -32.88
C GLU A 499 -20.87 3.69 -31.43
N LEU A 500 -20.13 2.96 -30.58
CA LEU A 500 -19.83 3.37 -29.20
C LEU A 500 -19.10 4.73 -29.14
N VAL A 501 -18.09 4.92 -29.99
CA VAL A 501 -17.36 6.19 -30.05
C VAL A 501 -18.28 7.32 -30.56
N MET A 502 -19.09 7.06 -31.57
CA MET A 502 -20.03 8.07 -32.09
C MET A 502 -21.08 8.46 -31.05
N ASP A 503 -21.63 7.51 -30.30
CA ASP A 503 -22.58 7.79 -29.22
C ASP A 503 -21.95 8.68 -28.13
N GLU A 504 -20.71 8.38 -27.71
CA GLU A 504 -19.98 9.15 -26.68
C GLU A 504 -19.73 10.62 -27.11
N PHE A 505 -19.33 10.83 -28.37
CA PHE A 505 -19.09 12.17 -28.92
C PHE A 505 -20.35 12.86 -29.45
N HIS A 506 -21.55 12.38 -29.08
CA HIS A 506 -22.85 12.92 -29.52
C HIS A 506 -22.96 13.03 -31.06
N GLY A 507 -22.34 12.08 -31.76
CA GLY A 507 -22.37 11.96 -33.21
C GLY A 507 -23.72 11.47 -33.73
N PRO A 508 -23.95 11.57 -35.05
CA PRO A 508 -25.18 11.09 -35.67
C PRO A 508 -25.29 9.55 -35.55
N LYS A 509 -26.48 9.05 -35.17
CA LYS A 509 -26.73 7.61 -35.11
C LYS A 509 -26.58 6.96 -36.48
N ILE A 510 -25.85 5.85 -36.55
CA ILE A 510 -25.67 5.09 -37.80
C ILE A 510 -26.96 4.33 -38.11
N PRO A 511 -27.59 4.53 -39.28
CA PRO A 511 -28.77 3.78 -39.67
C PRO A 511 -28.49 2.25 -39.72
N PRO A 512 -29.44 1.38 -39.33
CA PRO A 512 -29.22 -0.07 -39.29
C PRO A 512 -28.72 -0.66 -40.61
N LEU A 513 -29.26 -0.20 -41.75
CA LEU A 513 -28.85 -0.66 -43.08
C LEU A 513 -27.39 -0.32 -43.36
N THR A 514 -26.96 0.91 -43.03
CA THR A 514 -25.56 1.36 -43.16
C THR A 514 -24.64 0.56 -42.26
N LYS A 515 -25.09 0.22 -41.04
CA LYS A 515 -24.32 -0.62 -40.12
C LYS A 515 -24.10 -2.03 -40.66
N TRP A 516 -25.15 -2.69 -41.14
CA TRP A 516 -25.04 -4.06 -41.69
C TRP A 516 -24.22 -4.11 -42.98
N THR A 517 -24.36 -3.10 -43.84
CA THR A 517 -23.55 -3.00 -45.07
C THR A 517 -22.08 -2.72 -44.75
N LEU A 518 -21.79 -1.82 -43.81
CA LEU A 518 -20.43 -1.58 -43.32
C LEU A 518 -19.82 -2.84 -42.70
N PHE A 519 -20.59 -3.55 -41.87
CA PHE A 519 -20.17 -4.81 -41.26
C PHE A 519 -19.85 -5.88 -42.32
N ALA A 520 -20.72 -6.06 -43.33
CA ALA A 520 -20.51 -7.03 -44.39
C ALA A 520 -19.29 -6.66 -45.25
N ALA A 521 -19.16 -5.39 -45.64
CA ALA A 521 -18.01 -4.89 -46.41
C ALA A 521 -16.70 -5.06 -45.64
N LEU A 522 -16.69 -4.72 -44.34
CA LEU A 522 -15.53 -4.87 -43.47
C LEU A 522 -15.18 -6.34 -43.22
N SER A 523 -16.18 -7.21 -43.09
CA SER A 523 -15.99 -8.67 -42.97
C SER A 523 -15.30 -9.25 -44.21
N LEU A 524 -15.80 -8.90 -45.40
CA LEU A 524 -15.19 -9.32 -46.68
C LEU A 524 -13.78 -8.75 -46.85
N PHE A 525 -13.58 -7.48 -46.48
CA PHE A 525 -12.27 -6.83 -46.51
C PHE A 525 -11.27 -7.55 -45.60
N LEU A 526 -11.62 -7.77 -44.33
CA LEU A 526 -10.76 -8.47 -43.36
C LEU A 526 -10.53 -9.92 -43.77
N PHE A 527 -11.53 -10.59 -44.33
CA PHE A 527 -11.42 -11.95 -44.86
C PHE A 527 -10.37 -12.03 -45.97
N ALA A 528 -10.46 -11.13 -46.96
CA ALA A 528 -9.48 -11.04 -48.04
C ALA A 528 -8.10 -10.65 -47.50
N PHE A 529 -8.02 -9.73 -46.53
CA PHE A 529 -6.78 -9.28 -45.92
C PHE A 529 -6.03 -10.39 -45.18
N VAL A 530 -6.72 -11.17 -44.36
CA VAL A 530 -6.12 -12.27 -43.59
C VAL A 530 -5.73 -13.43 -44.49
N ASN A 531 -6.54 -13.75 -45.50
CA ASN A 531 -6.39 -14.99 -46.26
C ASN A 531 -5.66 -14.85 -47.60
N GLN A 532 -5.60 -13.66 -48.21
CA GLN A 532 -4.97 -13.45 -49.52
C GLN A 532 -3.70 -12.58 -49.43
N GLY A 533 -2.54 -13.16 -49.73
CA GLY A 533 -1.26 -12.45 -49.73
C GLY A 533 -1.17 -11.34 -50.79
N SER A 534 -1.72 -11.58 -51.99
CA SER A 534 -1.74 -10.59 -53.08
C SER A 534 -2.59 -9.36 -52.75
N PHE A 535 -3.67 -9.53 -51.97
CA PHE A 535 -4.49 -8.41 -51.50
C PHE A 535 -3.73 -7.56 -50.48
N ARG A 536 -3.02 -8.18 -49.53
CA ARG A 536 -2.14 -7.45 -48.58
C ARG A 536 -1.05 -6.65 -49.29
N GLN A 537 -0.41 -7.23 -50.30
CA GLN A 537 0.63 -6.54 -51.08
C GLN A 537 0.04 -5.34 -51.84
N ARG A 538 -1.14 -5.47 -52.44
CA ARG A 538 -1.85 -4.37 -53.10
C ARG A 538 -2.20 -3.24 -52.13
N ILE A 539 -2.74 -3.56 -50.95
CA ILE A 539 -3.01 -2.56 -49.91
C ILE A 539 -1.72 -1.89 -49.43
N ALA A 540 -0.67 -2.66 -49.15
CA ALA A 540 0.60 -2.11 -48.69
C ALA A 540 1.24 -1.19 -49.75
N HIS A 541 1.14 -1.56 -51.03
CA HIS A 541 1.59 -0.73 -52.14
C HIS A 541 0.77 0.57 -52.22
N GLY A 542 -0.57 0.46 -52.14
CA GLY A 542 -1.47 1.60 -52.10
C GLY A 542 -1.15 2.55 -50.95
N LEU A 543 -1.02 2.03 -49.72
CA LEU A 543 -0.67 2.82 -48.53
C LEU A 543 0.71 3.49 -48.66
N ARG A 544 1.71 2.79 -49.20
CA ARG A 544 3.04 3.37 -49.44
C ARG A 544 3.00 4.46 -50.51
N LEU A 545 2.23 4.26 -51.58
CA LEU A 545 2.04 5.25 -52.63
C LEU A 545 1.34 6.48 -52.07
N THR A 546 0.19 6.30 -51.41
CA THR A 546 -0.54 7.39 -50.75
C THR A 546 0.34 8.12 -49.74
N GLY A 547 1.08 7.39 -48.90
CA GLY A 547 2.01 7.99 -47.93
C GLY A 547 3.13 8.78 -48.59
N ARG A 548 3.70 8.28 -49.70
CA ARG A 548 4.67 9.04 -50.52
C ARG A 548 4.03 10.28 -51.13
N THR A 549 2.85 10.15 -51.73
CA THR A 549 2.12 11.27 -52.34
C THR A 549 1.79 12.34 -51.30
N ILE A 550 1.29 11.98 -50.12
CA ILE A 550 1.02 12.91 -49.01
C ILE A 550 2.32 13.59 -48.58
N ARG A 551 3.40 12.82 -48.35
CA ARG A 551 4.70 13.39 -47.98
C ARG A 551 5.21 14.35 -49.04
N THR A 552 5.10 13.99 -50.32
CA THR A 552 5.56 14.84 -51.41
C THR A 552 4.71 16.11 -51.51
N LEU A 553 3.38 16.00 -51.47
CA LEU A 553 2.46 17.14 -51.59
C LEU A 553 2.52 18.10 -50.41
N PHE A 554 2.61 17.59 -49.17
CA PHE A 554 2.48 18.42 -47.96
C PHE A 554 3.82 18.73 -47.29
N ILE A 555 4.90 18.02 -47.61
CA ILE A 555 6.22 18.23 -46.97
C ILE A 555 7.25 18.63 -48.02
N GLU A 556 7.50 17.78 -49.02
CA GLU A 556 8.63 17.99 -49.93
C GLU A 556 8.40 19.13 -50.92
N VAL A 557 7.22 19.22 -51.53
CA VAL A 557 6.87 20.28 -52.48
C VAL A 557 6.84 21.65 -51.78
N PRO A 558 6.14 21.85 -50.65
CA PRO A 558 6.18 23.12 -49.92
C PRO A 558 7.60 23.48 -49.47
N ASN A 559 8.37 22.51 -48.98
CA ASN A 559 9.74 22.78 -48.57
C ASN A 559 10.62 23.20 -49.76
N ARG A 560 10.50 22.55 -50.92
CA ARG A 560 11.20 22.97 -52.16
C ARG A 560 10.77 24.36 -52.62
N LEU A 561 9.48 24.66 -52.58
CA LEU A 561 8.95 25.99 -52.92
C LEU A 561 9.52 27.06 -51.97
N LEU A 562 9.58 26.79 -50.67
CA LEU A 562 10.15 27.69 -49.65
C LEU A 562 11.65 27.92 -49.81
N HIS A 563 12.39 27.06 -50.53
CA HIS A 563 13.81 27.26 -50.86
C HIS A 563 14.03 28.08 -52.15
N ILE A 564 12.97 28.43 -52.88
CA ILE A 564 13.08 29.29 -54.07
C ILE A 564 13.38 30.72 -53.61
N SER A 565 14.55 31.24 -54.00
CA SER A 565 15.05 32.56 -53.57
C SER A 565 14.14 33.74 -53.94
N ALA A 566 13.34 33.63 -54.99
CA ALA A 566 12.31 34.62 -55.34
C ALA A 566 11.12 34.60 -54.36
N LEU A 567 10.66 33.40 -53.96
CA LEU A 567 9.57 33.24 -53.00
C LEU A 567 10.02 33.73 -51.61
N GLN A 568 11.23 33.40 -51.18
CA GLN A 568 11.76 33.89 -49.90
C GLN A 568 11.83 35.42 -49.85
N ARG A 569 12.28 36.07 -50.94
CA ARG A 569 12.29 37.54 -51.04
C ARG A 569 10.89 38.14 -50.94
N PHE A 570 9.89 37.51 -51.57
CA PHE A 570 8.49 37.93 -51.44
C PHE A 570 7.95 37.72 -50.02
N LEU A 571 8.18 36.56 -49.41
CA LEU A 571 7.71 36.23 -48.06
C LEU A 571 8.36 37.12 -46.98
N HIS A 572 9.60 37.57 -47.19
CA HIS A 572 10.28 38.53 -46.29
C HIS A 572 10.02 39.99 -46.64
N SER A 573 9.24 40.28 -47.69
CA SER A 573 8.87 41.66 -48.01
C SER A 573 7.96 42.26 -46.94
N TRP A 574 8.13 43.55 -46.68
CA TRP A 574 7.28 44.27 -45.72
C TRP A 574 5.78 44.15 -46.05
N ALA A 575 5.41 44.22 -47.34
CA ALA A 575 4.02 44.09 -47.78
C ALA A 575 3.42 42.72 -47.42
N PHE A 576 4.17 41.64 -47.63
CA PHE A 576 3.70 40.30 -47.27
C PHE A 576 3.66 40.07 -45.75
N GLN A 577 4.62 40.61 -45.00
CA GLN A 577 4.59 40.53 -43.54
C GLN A 577 3.37 41.25 -42.96
N LEU A 578 3.02 42.42 -43.50
CA LEU A 578 1.83 43.17 -43.08
C LEU A 578 0.53 42.42 -43.44
N PHE A 579 0.46 41.84 -44.64
CA PHE A 579 -0.62 40.92 -45.03
C PHE A 579 -0.72 39.71 -44.10
N SER A 580 0.41 39.10 -43.75
CA SER A 580 0.46 37.91 -42.89
C SER A 580 -0.01 38.21 -41.48
N TRP A 581 0.41 39.34 -40.92
CA TRP A 581 0.08 39.76 -39.56
C TRP A 581 -1.37 40.22 -39.41
N TYR A 582 -1.89 41.03 -40.34
CA TYR A 582 -3.21 41.66 -40.18
C TYR A 582 -4.34 40.94 -40.92
N LEU A 583 -4.02 40.09 -41.90
CA LEU A 583 -5.04 39.36 -42.66
C LEU A 583 -4.92 37.85 -42.47
N LEU A 584 -3.78 37.25 -42.81
CA LEU A 584 -3.66 35.78 -42.91
C LEU A 584 -3.78 35.07 -41.56
N LYS A 585 -2.97 35.45 -40.55
CA LYS A 585 -3.00 34.82 -39.22
C LYS A 585 -4.36 35.02 -38.52
N PRO A 586 -4.94 36.24 -38.50
CA PRO A 586 -6.29 36.45 -37.97
C PRO A 586 -7.36 35.66 -38.72
N LEU A 587 -7.24 35.50 -40.04
CA LEU A 587 -8.18 34.72 -40.84
C LEU A 587 -8.13 33.24 -40.50
N ILE A 588 -6.94 32.69 -40.23
CA ILE A 588 -6.79 31.29 -39.80
C ILE A 588 -7.49 31.07 -38.45
N VAL A 589 -7.25 31.94 -37.47
CA VAL A 589 -7.89 31.83 -36.15
C VAL A 589 -9.39 32.04 -36.27
N TRP A 590 -9.83 33.00 -37.08
CA TRP A 590 -11.24 33.24 -37.38
C TRP A 590 -11.91 32.02 -38.02
N ALA A 591 -11.27 31.39 -39.00
CA ALA A 591 -11.78 30.20 -39.67
C ALA A 591 -11.87 28.99 -38.73
N LEU A 592 -10.91 28.84 -37.81
CA LEU A 592 -10.94 27.81 -36.78
C LEU A 592 -12.09 28.05 -35.78
N LEU A 593 -12.32 29.29 -35.36
CA LEU A 593 -13.44 29.64 -34.48
C LEU A 593 -14.80 29.46 -35.19
N TYR A 594 -14.88 29.81 -36.48
CA TYR A 594 -16.05 29.56 -37.32
C TYR A 594 -16.36 28.06 -37.40
N TRP A 595 -15.34 27.23 -37.63
CA TRP A 595 -15.49 25.78 -37.67
C TRP A 595 -15.96 25.19 -36.33
N TRP A 596 -15.44 25.70 -35.22
CA TRP A 596 -15.81 25.23 -33.89
C TRP A 596 -17.22 25.68 -33.46
N ARG A 597 -17.61 26.93 -33.77
CA ARG A 597 -18.91 27.50 -33.37
C ARG A 597 -19.48 28.42 -34.47
N PRO A 598 -20.10 27.86 -35.51
CA PRO A 598 -20.59 28.65 -36.65
C PRO A 598 -21.72 29.61 -36.27
N ASP A 599 -22.47 29.33 -35.19
CA ASP A 599 -23.62 30.14 -34.77
C ASP A 599 -23.24 31.57 -34.33
N PHE A 600 -22.02 31.79 -33.82
CA PHE A 600 -21.52 33.14 -33.44
C PHE A 600 -21.21 34.03 -34.65
N PHE A 601 -21.16 33.46 -35.85
CA PHE A 601 -20.77 34.16 -37.08
C PHE A 601 -21.97 34.36 -38.04
N ARG A 602 -23.19 34.01 -37.63
CA ARG A 602 -24.40 34.05 -38.49
C ARG A 602 -24.71 35.46 -39.02
N PRO A 603 -24.68 36.54 -38.21
CA PRO A 603 -24.67 37.88 -38.76
C PRO A 603 -23.28 38.15 -39.35
N TRP A 604 -23.21 38.35 -40.66
CA TRP A 604 -21.92 38.62 -41.34
C TRP A 604 -21.17 39.81 -40.75
N LEU A 605 -21.90 40.81 -40.22
CA LEU A 605 -21.34 41.97 -39.49
C LEU A 605 -20.63 41.58 -38.19
N GLN A 606 -21.19 40.62 -37.43
CA GLN A 606 -20.55 40.10 -36.22
C GLN A 606 -19.32 39.28 -36.58
N GLY A 607 -19.40 38.44 -37.63
CA GLY A 607 -18.25 37.71 -38.14
C GLY A 607 -17.11 38.65 -38.57
N LEU A 608 -17.43 39.74 -39.27
CA LEU A 608 -16.46 40.78 -39.64
C LEU A 608 -15.88 41.48 -38.40
N GLY A 609 -16.71 41.81 -37.42
CA GLY A 609 -16.28 42.42 -36.15
C GLY A 609 -15.32 41.53 -35.36
N ILE A 610 -15.61 40.22 -35.27
CA ILE A 610 -14.73 39.23 -34.65
C ILE A 610 -13.41 39.13 -35.42
N PHE A 611 -13.44 39.15 -36.75
CA PHE A 611 -12.21 39.14 -37.56
C PHE A 611 -11.31 40.35 -37.29
N VAL A 612 -11.89 41.56 -37.29
CA VAL A 612 -11.16 42.80 -36.99
C VAL A 612 -10.62 42.78 -35.55
N GLY A 613 -11.44 42.35 -34.59
CA GLY A 613 -11.04 42.19 -33.19
C GLY A 613 -9.87 41.22 -33.03
N LEU A 614 -9.90 40.06 -33.68
CA LEU A 614 -8.80 39.10 -33.70
C LEU A 614 -7.54 39.68 -34.35
N SER A 615 -7.68 40.45 -35.43
CA SER A 615 -6.56 41.12 -36.09
C SER A 615 -5.85 42.11 -35.17
N VAL A 616 -6.60 42.84 -34.33
CA VAL A 616 -6.03 43.72 -33.31
C VAL A 616 -5.39 42.92 -32.18
N VAL A 617 -6.15 41.98 -31.59
CA VAL A 617 -5.72 41.20 -30.40
C VAL A 617 -4.48 40.37 -30.68
N LEU A 618 -4.42 39.64 -31.81
CA LEU A 618 -3.29 38.79 -32.16
C LEU A 618 -2.01 39.60 -32.46
N ASN A 619 -2.14 40.87 -32.84
CA ASN A 619 -0.99 41.74 -33.11
C ASN A 619 -0.50 42.51 -31.87
N THR A 620 -1.19 42.41 -30.72
CA THR A 620 -0.68 42.91 -29.44
C THR A 620 0.55 42.11 -28.98
N ARG A 621 1.33 42.66 -28.02
CA ARG A 621 2.48 41.94 -27.43
C ARG A 621 2.08 40.61 -26.81
N LEU A 622 0.95 40.57 -26.11
CA LEU A 622 0.40 39.35 -25.50
C LEU A 622 -0.07 38.36 -26.57
N GLY A 623 -0.77 38.83 -27.61
CA GLY A 623 -1.24 37.98 -28.70
C GLY A 623 -0.10 37.30 -29.47
N LYS A 624 0.99 38.04 -29.75
CA LYS A 624 2.20 37.49 -30.37
C LYS A 624 2.88 36.45 -29.48
N ALA A 625 3.09 36.77 -28.20
CA ALA A 625 3.69 35.84 -27.24
C ALA A 625 2.85 34.55 -27.10
N ALA A 626 1.52 34.65 -27.07
CA ALA A 626 0.63 33.50 -27.04
C ALA A 626 0.73 32.65 -28.32
N LEU A 627 0.77 33.27 -29.51
CA LEU A 627 0.90 32.56 -30.78
C LEU A 627 2.27 31.87 -30.92
N ASP A 628 3.34 32.52 -30.49
CA ASP A 628 4.69 31.95 -30.51
C ASP A 628 4.77 30.75 -29.54
N THR A 629 4.16 30.87 -28.34
CA THR A 629 4.06 29.75 -27.38
C THR A 629 3.25 28.58 -27.95
N LEU A 630 2.12 28.86 -28.61
CA LEU A 630 1.31 27.84 -29.28
C LEU A 630 2.08 27.15 -30.40
N THR A 631 2.80 27.93 -31.23
CA THR A 631 3.59 27.40 -32.34
C THR A 631 4.72 26.51 -31.81
N GLN A 632 5.43 26.96 -30.77
CA GLN A 632 6.45 26.16 -30.10
C GLN A 632 5.84 24.89 -29.47
N GLY A 633 4.66 24.99 -28.87
CA GLY A 633 3.93 23.85 -28.33
C GLY A 633 3.58 22.80 -29.40
N VAL A 634 3.11 23.24 -30.57
CA VAL A 634 2.81 22.34 -31.71
C VAL A 634 4.07 21.66 -32.24
N VAL A 635 5.17 22.41 -32.38
CA VAL A 635 6.47 21.86 -32.80
C VAL A 635 6.97 20.84 -31.79
N ASN A 636 6.95 21.16 -30.50
CA ASN A 636 7.34 20.24 -29.43
C ASN A 636 6.46 18.98 -29.42
N LEU A 637 5.14 19.12 -29.58
CA LEU A 637 4.23 17.98 -29.67
C LEU A 637 4.55 17.10 -30.89
N TRP A 638 4.81 17.70 -32.04
CA TRP A 638 5.20 16.99 -33.24
C TRP A 638 6.52 16.24 -33.06
N ASP A 639 7.51 16.86 -32.44
CA ASP A 639 8.80 16.24 -32.13
C ASP A 639 8.64 15.07 -31.15
N LEU A 640 7.77 15.21 -30.13
CA LEU A 640 7.41 14.12 -29.22
C LEU A 640 6.70 12.97 -29.96
N LEU A 641 5.74 13.27 -30.84
CA LEU A 641 5.05 12.28 -31.65
C LEU A 641 6.03 11.52 -32.56
N ARG A 642 6.95 12.25 -33.22
CA ARG A 642 8.03 11.67 -34.04
C ARG A 642 9.01 10.84 -33.22
N ALA A 643 9.32 11.25 -31.99
CA ALA A 643 10.14 10.51 -31.04
C ALA A 643 9.42 9.27 -30.47
N GLY A 644 8.14 9.06 -30.79
CA GLY A 644 7.39 7.87 -30.41
C GLY A 644 6.57 8.04 -29.13
N LEU A 645 6.03 9.23 -28.86
CA LEU A 645 5.13 9.49 -27.72
C LEU A 645 3.98 8.47 -27.65
N ILE A 646 3.33 8.15 -28.77
CA ILE A 646 2.20 7.20 -28.79
C ILE A 646 2.64 5.78 -28.36
N PRO A 647 3.67 5.16 -28.99
CA PRO A 647 4.24 3.91 -28.48
C PRO A 647 4.72 3.98 -27.02
N GLY A 648 5.28 5.12 -26.61
CA GLY A 648 5.71 5.38 -25.23
C GLY A 648 4.55 5.35 -24.24
N LEU A 649 3.48 6.09 -24.52
CA LEU A 649 2.25 6.14 -23.73
C LEU A 649 1.58 4.76 -23.65
N PHE A 650 1.52 4.03 -24.77
CA PHE A 650 0.99 2.67 -24.79
C PHE A 650 1.80 1.73 -23.88
N ARG A 651 3.13 1.77 -23.97
CA ARG A 651 4.01 0.97 -23.08
C ARG A 651 3.86 1.37 -21.62
N LEU A 652 3.76 2.67 -21.33
CA LEU A 652 3.53 3.19 -19.99
C LEU A 652 2.22 2.66 -19.43
N LEU A 653 1.15 2.71 -20.22
CA LEU A 653 -0.17 2.28 -19.80
C LEU A 653 -0.22 0.77 -19.54
N VAL A 654 0.29 -0.04 -20.46
CA VAL A 654 0.41 -1.50 -20.26
C VAL A 654 1.29 -1.81 -19.03
N GLY A 655 2.38 -1.07 -18.84
CA GLY A 655 3.26 -1.21 -17.67
C GLY A 655 2.54 -0.88 -16.36
N LEU A 656 1.77 0.20 -16.32
CA LEU A 656 0.98 0.63 -15.16
C LEU A 656 -0.02 -0.45 -14.73
N PHE A 657 -0.86 -0.95 -15.66
CA PHE A 657 -1.85 -1.98 -15.32
C PHE A 657 -1.20 -3.29 -14.87
N LYS A 658 -0.09 -3.69 -15.49
CA LYS A 658 0.69 -4.84 -15.01
C LYS A 658 1.21 -4.61 -13.60
N HIS A 659 1.74 -3.44 -13.31
CA HIS A 659 2.22 -3.10 -11.97
C HIS A 659 1.10 -3.18 -10.93
N ILE A 660 -0.10 -2.68 -11.25
CA ILE A 660 -1.27 -2.77 -10.37
C ILE A 660 -1.65 -4.24 -10.11
N ILE A 661 -1.72 -5.08 -11.15
CA ILE A 661 -2.02 -6.51 -10.99
C ILE A 661 -0.97 -7.20 -10.12
N HIS A 662 0.32 -6.94 -10.37
CA HIS A 662 1.41 -7.49 -9.57
C HIS A 662 1.35 -7.00 -8.11
N LEU A 663 0.99 -5.75 -7.86
CA LEU A 663 0.84 -5.21 -6.52
C LEU A 663 -0.28 -5.93 -5.76
N VAL A 664 -1.44 -6.14 -6.40
CA VAL A 664 -2.55 -6.88 -5.79
C VAL A 664 -2.15 -8.33 -5.50
N GLU A 665 -1.52 -9.02 -6.47
CA GLU A 665 -1.00 -10.38 -6.28
C GLU A 665 0.03 -10.43 -5.14
N TYR A 666 0.94 -9.46 -5.06
CA TYR A 666 1.95 -9.36 -4.02
C TYR A 666 1.32 -9.16 -2.63
N VAL A 667 0.30 -8.30 -2.51
CA VAL A 667 -0.44 -8.11 -1.25
C VAL A 667 -1.11 -9.41 -0.83
N LEU A 668 -1.84 -10.07 -1.74
CA LEU A 668 -2.50 -11.33 -1.44
C LEU A 668 -1.51 -12.42 -1.04
N PHE A 669 -0.39 -12.52 -1.75
CA PHE A 669 0.68 -13.47 -1.44
C PHE A 669 1.35 -13.17 -0.09
N THR A 670 1.48 -11.89 0.28
CA THR A 670 2.04 -11.51 1.59
C THR A 670 1.11 -11.94 2.73
N VAL A 671 -0.21 -11.87 2.55
CA VAL A 671 -1.16 -12.40 3.52
C VAL A 671 -1.07 -13.93 3.57
N ASP A 672 -0.97 -14.62 2.42
CA ASP A 672 -0.75 -16.07 2.37
C ASP A 672 0.54 -16.46 3.11
N GLU A 673 1.64 -15.72 2.94
CA GLU A 673 2.90 -15.91 3.64
C GLU A 673 2.80 -15.71 5.16
N TRP A 674 1.95 -14.78 5.60
CA TRP A 674 1.72 -14.51 7.01
C TRP A 674 0.93 -15.63 7.68
N LEU A 675 0.02 -16.28 6.95
CA LEU A 675 -0.78 -17.41 7.41
C LEU A 675 0.01 -18.73 7.50
N ARG A 676 1.18 -18.82 6.85
CA ARG A 676 2.06 -20.00 6.94
C ARG A 676 2.60 -20.21 8.35
N PHE A 677 2.93 -21.45 8.68
CA PHE A 677 3.43 -21.86 10.00
C PHE A 677 4.94 -22.08 9.98
N ARG A 678 5.64 -21.78 11.08
CA ARG A 678 7.07 -22.07 11.26
C ARG A 678 7.29 -23.13 12.34
N SER A 679 8.32 -23.96 12.19
CA SER A 679 8.71 -24.89 13.27
C SER A 679 8.99 -24.14 14.57
N GLY A 680 8.30 -24.53 15.65
CA GLY A 680 8.42 -23.89 16.98
C GLY A 680 7.35 -22.85 17.30
N ASP A 681 6.43 -22.56 16.38
CA ASP A 681 5.25 -21.74 16.69
C ASP A 681 4.27 -22.50 17.63
N SER A 682 3.52 -21.76 18.46
CA SER A 682 2.60 -22.35 19.43
C SER A 682 1.38 -23.02 18.77
N MET A 683 0.81 -24.03 19.45
CA MET A 683 -0.42 -24.70 18.97
C MET A 683 -1.59 -23.74 18.77
N LEU A 684 -1.75 -22.76 19.67
CA LEU A 684 -2.78 -21.73 19.53
C LEU A 684 -2.57 -20.89 18.26
N SER A 685 -1.33 -20.49 17.96
CA SER A 685 -1.04 -19.77 16.72
C SER A 685 -1.31 -20.62 15.48
N MET A 686 -1.00 -21.92 15.54
CA MET A 686 -1.28 -22.87 14.47
C MET A 686 -2.80 -22.95 14.17
N VAL A 687 -3.62 -23.15 15.21
CA VAL A 687 -5.08 -23.23 15.07
C VAL A 687 -5.64 -21.92 14.53
N LEU A 688 -5.23 -20.78 15.10
CA LEU A 688 -5.69 -19.46 14.67
C LEU A 688 -5.37 -19.20 13.18
N ARG A 689 -4.12 -19.43 12.76
CA ARG A 689 -3.71 -19.25 11.36
C ARG A 689 -4.43 -20.21 10.41
N THR A 690 -4.74 -21.41 10.87
CA THR A 690 -5.50 -22.40 10.09
C THR A 690 -6.93 -21.93 9.84
N VAL A 691 -7.62 -21.46 10.90
CA VAL A 691 -8.98 -20.90 10.78
C VAL A 691 -8.97 -19.67 9.87
N LEU A 692 -8.03 -18.75 10.10
CA LEU A 692 -7.86 -17.57 9.24
C LEU A 692 -7.55 -17.96 7.79
N GLY A 693 -6.76 -19.01 7.55
CA GLY A 693 -6.47 -19.53 6.21
C GLY A 693 -7.70 -20.05 5.48
N VAL A 694 -8.57 -20.79 6.17
CA VAL A 694 -9.85 -21.26 5.61
C VAL A 694 -10.76 -20.08 5.25
N LEU A 695 -10.83 -19.05 6.10
CA LEU A 695 -11.62 -17.83 5.84
C LEU A 695 -11.00 -16.96 4.74
N TRP A 696 -9.66 -16.93 4.64
CA TRP A 696 -8.93 -16.12 3.69
C TRP A 696 -8.95 -16.69 2.27
N PHE A 697 -8.97 -18.02 2.12
CA PHE A 697 -9.02 -18.69 0.82
C PHE A 697 -10.09 -18.12 -0.14
N PRO A 698 -11.39 -18.04 0.24
CA PRO A 698 -12.41 -17.47 -0.65
C PRO A 698 -12.21 -15.97 -0.90
N VAL A 699 -11.71 -15.22 0.09
CA VAL A 699 -11.43 -13.78 -0.06
C VAL A 699 -10.33 -13.54 -1.10
N SER A 700 -9.21 -14.28 -1.01
CA SER A 700 -8.11 -14.23 -1.96
C SER A 700 -8.54 -14.62 -3.37
N TRP A 701 -9.43 -15.61 -3.49
CA TRP A 701 -9.99 -16.04 -4.76
C TRP A 701 -10.87 -14.95 -5.40
N VAL A 702 -11.82 -14.40 -4.63
CA VAL A 702 -12.74 -13.34 -5.08
C VAL A 702 -11.95 -12.09 -5.47
N ALA A 703 -10.98 -11.67 -4.67
CA ALA A 703 -10.15 -10.50 -4.96
C ALA A 703 -9.44 -10.63 -6.32
N ARG A 704 -8.89 -11.82 -6.63
CA ARG A 704 -8.24 -12.06 -7.93
C ARG A 704 -9.23 -12.13 -9.08
N PHE A 705 -10.36 -12.79 -8.88
CA PHE A 705 -11.43 -12.82 -9.89
C PHE A 705 -11.90 -11.40 -10.23
N TYR A 706 -12.19 -10.58 -9.22
CA TYR A 706 -12.66 -9.21 -9.40
C TYR A 706 -11.60 -8.36 -10.09
N MET A 707 -10.35 -8.44 -9.64
CA MET A 707 -9.27 -7.66 -10.24
C MET A 707 -9.07 -8.01 -11.72
N VAL A 708 -8.96 -9.29 -12.07
CA VAL A 708 -8.58 -9.74 -13.42
C VAL A 708 -9.76 -9.74 -14.40
N VAL A 709 -10.97 -10.08 -13.93
CA VAL A 709 -12.13 -10.32 -14.81
C VAL A 709 -13.07 -9.11 -14.88
N LEU A 710 -13.22 -8.37 -13.79
CA LEU A 710 -14.22 -7.30 -13.68
C LEU A 710 -13.57 -5.91 -13.77
N ILE A 711 -12.64 -5.64 -12.86
CA ILE A 711 -12.07 -4.29 -12.65
C ILE A 711 -11.07 -3.93 -13.75
N GLU A 712 -10.05 -4.77 -13.98
CA GLU A 712 -9.00 -4.46 -14.95
C GLU A 712 -9.55 -4.25 -16.36
N PRO A 713 -10.46 -5.10 -16.89
CA PRO A 713 -11.03 -4.89 -18.22
C PRO A 713 -11.90 -3.63 -18.33
N GLY A 714 -12.61 -3.25 -17.26
CA GLY A 714 -13.47 -2.06 -17.22
C GLY A 714 -12.72 -0.73 -17.10
N ILE A 715 -11.51 -0.72 -16.53
CA ILE A 715 -10.73 0.52 -16.31
C ILE A 715 -9.60 0.65 -17.34
N ASN A 716 -9.05 -0.45 -17.84
CA ASN A 716 -7.94 -0.43 -18.79
C ASN A 716 -8.42 0.04 -20.17
N PRO A 717 -8.02 1.23 -20.67
CA PRO A 717 -8.53 1.77 -21.93
C PRO A 717 -8.18 0.91 -23.15
N ILE A 718 -7.19 0.02 -23.05
CA ILE A 718 -6.86 -0.93 -24.12
C ILE A 718 -7.89 -2.07 -24.16
N LYS A 719 -8.39 -2.51 -23.00
CA LYS A 719 -9.34 -3.63 -22.88
C LYS A 719 -10.80 -3.17 -22.86
N PHE A 720 -11.05 -1.94 -22.43
CA PHE A 720 -12.37 -1.35 -22.26
C PHE A 720 -13.28 -1.49 -23.48
N PRO A 721 -12.83 -1.23 -24.74
CA PRO A 721 -13.72 -1.37 -25.89
C PRO A 721 -14.30 -2.78 -26.07
N VAL A 722 -13.53 -3.82 -25.74
CA VAL A 722 -13.99 -5.21 -25.79
C VAL A 722 -14.89 -5.52 -24.59
N SER A 723 -14.53 -4.99 -23.42
CA SER A 723 -15.29 -5.15 -22.18
C SER A 723 -16.68 -4.52 -22.26
N SER A 724 -16.77 -3.28 -22.73
CA SER A 724 -18.04 -2.56 -22.93
C SER A 724 -18.95 -3.24 -23.95
N LEU A 725 -18.38 -3.93 -24.95
CA LEU A 725 -19.18 -4.74 -25.86
C LEU A 725 -19.75 -5.98 -25.17
N ALA A 726 -18.96 -6.64 -24.33
CA ALA A 726 -19.44 -7.75 -23.51
C ALA A 726 -20.57 -7.29 -22.57
N ALA A 727 -20.45 -6.08 -22.00
CA ALA A 727 -21.50 -5.41 -21.22
C ALA A 727 -22.85 -5.43 -21.93
N LYS A 728 -22.87 -4.99 -23.20
CA LYS A 728 -24.11 -4.88 -23.98
C LYS A 728 -24.80 -6.22 -24.19
N ILE A 729 -24.03 -7.32 -24.20
CA ILE A 729 -24.55 -8.69 -24.30
C ILE A 729 -25.05 -9.19 -22.94
N ILE A 730 -24.36 -8.84 -21.86
CA ILE A 730 -24.63 -9.35 -20.50
C ILE A 730 -25.75 -8.56 -19.80
N TYR A 731 -25.83 -7.24 -20.01
CA TYR A 731 -26.75 -6.33 -19.32
C TYR A 731 -28.24 -6.70 -19.44
N PRO A 732 -28.76 -7.17 -20.60
CA PRO A 732 -30.14 -7.65 -20.71
C PRO A 732 -30.46 -8.80 -19.75
N PHE A 733 -29.43 -9.56 -19.33
CA PHE A 733 -29.55 -10.65 -18.38
C PHE A 733 -29.19 -10.24 -16.95
N GLY A 734 -28.86 -8.97 -16.68
CA GLY A 734 -28.36 -8.50 -15.38
C GLY A 734 -29.33 -8.79 -14.23
N VAL A 735 -30.63 -8.55 -14.41
CA VAL A 735 -31.65 -8.85 -13.39
C VAL A 735 -31.79 -10.35 -13.15
N VAL A 736 -31.78 -11.15 -14.22
CA VAL A 736 -31.85 -12.62 -14.14
C VAL A 736 -30.62 -13.17 -13.43
N LEU A 737 -29.43 -12.68 -13.79
CA LEU A 737 -28.16 -13.07 -13.19
C LEU A 737 -28.09 -12.67 -11.71
N THR A 738 -28.50 -11.45 -11.37
CA THR A 738 -28.54 -10.99 -9.96
C THR A 738 -29.47 -11.87 -9.14
N THR A 739 -30.67 -12.15 -9.64
CA THR A 739 -31.65 -12.99 -8.94
C THR A 739 -31.15 -14.42 -8.77
N PHE A 740 -30.54 -14.98 -9.82
CA PHE A 740 -29.93 -16.31 -9.79
C PHE A 740 -28.79 -16.39 -8.76
N LEU A 741 -27.88 -15.42 -8.76
CA LEU A 741 -26.77 -15.37 -7.80
C LEU A 741 -27.27 -15.23 -6.36
N ILE A 742 -28.29 -14.40 -6.10
CA ILE A 742 -28.90 -14.28 -4.77
C ILE A 742 -29.49 -15.61 -4.33
N GLN A 743 -30.24 -16.29 -5.20
CA GLN A 743 -30.85 -17.59 -4.87
C GLN A 743 -29.78 -18.66 -4.59
N LEU A 744 -28.68 -18.66 -5.35
CA LEU A 744 -27.58 -19.60 -5.20
C LEU A 744 -26.78 -19.36 -3.90
N LEU A 745 -26.53 -18.10 -3.55
CA LEU A 745 -25.65 -17.73 -2.43
C LEU A 745 -26.40 -17.58 -1.09
N ARG A 746 -27.71 -17.30 -1.11
CA ARG A 746 -28.53 -17.12 0.09
C ARG A 746 -28.42 -18.27 1.11
N PRO A 747 -28.39 -19.56 0.71
CA PRO A 747 -28.22 -20.67 1.66
C PRO A 747 -26.87 -20.66 2.39
N VAL A 748 -25.83 -20.08 1.77
CA VAL A 748 -24.45 -20.12 2.26
C VAL A 748 -24.09 -18.87 3.06
N MET A 749 -24.50 -17.69 2.60
CA MET A 749 -24.06 -16.39 3.16
C MET A 749 -25.18 -15.58 3.81
N GLY A 750 -26.44 -16.06 3.75
CA GLY A 750 -27.60 -15.31 4.21
C GLY A 750 -28.08 -14.24 3.21
N GLY A 751 -29.31 -13.76 3.37
CA GLY A 751 -29.98 -12.91 2.38
C GLY A 751 -29.29 -11.57 2.13
N PHE A 752 -28.82 -10.90 3.18
CA PHE A 752 -28.17 -9.60 3.07
C PHE A 752 -26.82 -9.69 2.31
N LEU A 753 -25.89 -10.53 2.77
CA LEU A 753 -24.58 -10.68 2.12
C LEU A 753 -24.69 -11.23 0.70
N ALA A 754 -25.60 -12.18 0.46
CA ALA A 754 -25.86 -12.68 -0.89
C ALA A 754 -26.36 -11.56 -1.82
N SER A 755 -27.20 -10.65 -1.33
CA SER A 755 -27.69 -9.50 -2.11
C SER A 755 -26.57 -8.51 -2.41
N VAL A 756 -25.82 -8.08 -1.39
CA VAL A 756 -24.70 -7.15 -1.55
C VAL A 756 -23.65 -7.72 -2.52
N PHE A 757 -23.26 -8.98 -2.35
CA PHE A 757 -22.28 -9.64 -3.22
C PHE A 757 -22.80 -9.73 -4.67
N SER A 758 -24.04 -10.17 -4.87
CA SER A 758 -24.61 -10.35 -6.21
C SER A 758 -24.79 -9.03 -6.94
N VAL A 759 -25.33 -8.01 -6.27
CA VAL A 759 -25.49 -6.66 -6.85
C VAL A 759 -24.14 -6.06 -7.20
N THR A 760 -23.16 -6.16 -6.30
CA THR A 760 -21.81 -5.66 -6.56
C THR A 760 -21.14 -6.40 -7.72
N THR A 761 -21.29 -7.72 -7.79
CA THR A 761 -20.75 -8.54 -8.89
C THR A 761 -21.33 -8.08 -10.23
N VAL A 762 -22.66 -7.92 -10.30
CA VAL A 762 -23.35 -7.54 -11.53
C VAL A 762 -23.09 -6.09 -11.90
N TRP A 763 -22.96 -5.19 -10.92
CA TRP A 763 -22.59 -3.79 -11.13
C TRP A 763 -21.16 -3.63 -11.65
N LEU A 764 -20.24 -4.48 -11.19
CA LEU A 764 -18.86 -4.52 -11.68
C LEU A 764 -18.70 -5.30 -12.99
N LEU A 765 -19.76 -5.90 -13.54
CA LEU A 765 -19.66 -6.47 -14.88
C LEU A 765 -19.37 -5.32 -15.85
N PRO A 766 -18.31 -5.47 -16.66
CA PRO A 766 -17.86 -4.42 -17.55
C PRO A 766 -18.88 -4.07 -18.61
#